data_AF-D6KDU9-F1
#
_entry.id   AF-D6KDU9-F1
#
_cell.length_a   1.000
_cell.length_b   1.000
_cell.length_c   1.000
_cell.angle_alpha   90.00
_cell.angle_beta   90.00
_cell.angle_gamma   90.00
#
_symmetry.space_group_name_H-M   'P 1'
#
loop_
_entity.id
_entity.type
_entity.pdbx_description
1 polymer ?
#
loop_
_entity_poly.entity_id
_entity_poly.type
_entity_poly.pdbx_seq_one_letter_code
_entity_poly.pdbx_strand_id
1 'polypeptide(L)'
;MDRIVDEVIAKLTEPVNAKLEAMVEDMVLDLADGAFHMPPGDGGGGKHGGGMHLASAGSGTATGDGGARKRTHIDHVEFEDGAGKVSRHGTELHTAASDPLGRVKGAFGRSKGRDPFTQVFDSVLHGAIKGSEKALGKIAKHITETVPDRARATSRLHKGKDHSVRSMVDAIDGGGKKHGGPGDGRPRLDSATKRRPDSLDDVIARAREKSVPLTQRRCKTDPVDVASGEMVLSQTDLALPGLLPLVLRRTHISGYHYGHCFGPSWASTLDERLELMGDGAVWAREDGSLLVYPRVPVSADDRVEPVEGARVPLTYVERTALGETVYAATDPHSGRIHRFTGSPYTSGSLHWLSEIEDRNGNTVQIVRDDEGLPSAVLHDGGYDVRVSCDPAGHHVTALRLRTAEGFTDIASFGYTDRNLDEVTSYADRRRTALHLRRPAPCHVVNRPQRSHLSVRVRRGGPGREDHRPRRALSSRFTYDTEERTTCFTDSTGAVTVTRFNALGQILSETNPLGHTVHFRWDRHDNLLERTDQLGHRAEFTWDDRGNLIAVRFPDGSRSTTRYNDLDLPVEVTEADGTIWRQSYDERGNRTRITAPDGTETHFAYDARGALLSLTDPTGATEHLTHDAAGLVLSRTDALGHTASVERDAFGRPVRAVAPGGATTVLEWLPQGWLSRRVAPDGTEERWTWDAEGNCTSHTGPTGAVTRFEYTHFDRLAARTGADGARHSFAYDTELRLTEVVNPQGLKWSYSYDAAGNLIRESDFDGRTVAYEYDPMGRPVARTTPLGDRITSEYDVMSRVVAKEVAGRRTHYTYDAAGRVASVTSPTSGISLERDVIGRVVAETVDGRTTRFAYDAAGRRTARITPTGAVARSAYDEVGNRTALRSDGHTLTFAHDSWGKEVARSFGPAGAPVTLHSRWNAMGRLTSQSLTAGDRALRARAYGYRADGHLEHIADELHGARKDFELDPVGRPLRVTAENWTESYAYDAAGNEIRADWPDRAARTEGRGDRSVQGTRVLSAGRIRYEYDAAGRTVMRQKTRLSKKPDTWRYTWDEENR
;
A
#
# COMPACT_ATOMS: atom_id res chain seq x y z
N MET A 1 2.05 1.24 -21.69
CA MET A 1 2.67 2.46 -21.14
C MET A 1 3.02 2.28 -19.65
N ASP A 2 2.10 1.72 -18.88
CA ASP A 2 2.08 1.71 -17.41
C ASP A 2 3.37 1.17 -16.78
N ARG A 3 4.05 0.18 -17.35
CA ARG A 3 5.25 -0.39 -16.72
C ARG A 3 6.53 0.47 -16.78
N ILE A 4 6.62 1.49 -17.65
CA ILE A 4 7.64 2.54 -17.44
C ILE A 4 7.10 3.66 -16.56
N VAL A 5 5.79 3.87 -16.51
CA VAL A 5 5.21 4.76 -15.52
C VAL A 5 5.54 4.21 -14.13
N ASP A 6 5.33 2.91 -13.87
CA ASP A 6 5.72 2.19 -12.66
C ASP A 6 7.23 2.25 -12.35
N GLU A 7 8.08 2.29 -13.37
CA GLU A 7 9.54 2.22 -13.21
C GLU A 7 10.21 3.59 -13.13
N VAL A 8 9.69 4.58 -13.84
CA VAL A 8 10.06 5.99 -13.67
C VAL A 8 9.43 6.51 -12.39
N ILE A 9 8.26 6.02 -11.99
CA ILE A 9 7.81 6.09 -10.60
C ILE A 9 8.86 5.39 -9.74
N ALA A 10 9.22 4.13 -9.93
CA ALA A 10 10.25 3.48 -9.10
C ALA A 10 11.62 4.23 -9.08
N LYS A 11 11.98 5.03 -10.10
CA LYS A 11 13.23 5.82 -10.15
C LYS A 11 13.14 7.28 -9.70
N LEU A 12 11.99 7.95 -9.84
CA LEU A 12 11.75 9.32 -9.34
C LEU A 12 11.08 9.31 -7.97
N THR A 13 10.27 8.29 -7.73
CA THR A 13 9.98 7.73 -6.42
C THR A 13 10.95 6.62 -6.02
N GLU A 14 12.20 6.58 -6.50
CA GLU A 14 13.30 6.01 -5.68
C GLU A 14 13.67 7.07 -4.64
N PRO A 15 13.98 8.34 -4.99
CA PRO A 15 14.13 9.42 -4.00
C PRO A 15 12.86 9.86 -3.28
N VAL A 16 11.68 9.34 -3.65
CA VAL A 16 10.41 9.57 -2.94
C VAL A 16 9.88 8.29 -2.26
N ASN A 17 10.17 7.06 -2.73
CA ASN A 17 9.92 5.85 -1.92
C ASN A 17 11.05 5.61 -0.95
N ALA A 18 12.34 5.70 -1.28
CA ALA A 18 13.40 5.75 -0.26
C ALA A 18 13.29 6.97 0.68
N LYS A 19 12.38 7.93 0.40
CA LYS A 19 12.01 9.02 1.31
C LYS A 19 10.59 8.95 1.89
N LEU A 20 9.74 8.04 1.42
CA LEU A 20 8.50 7.59 2.08
C LEU A 20 8.75 6.32 2.88
N GLU A 21 9.84 5.63 2.63
CA GLU A 21 10.47 4.54 3.38
C GLU A 21 11.42 5.18 4.36
N ALA A 22 12.26 6.17 4.02
CA ALA A 22 12.90 6.99 5.06
C ALA A 22 11.89 7.89 5.82
N MET A 23 10.66 8.14 5.33
CA MET A 23 9.57 8.72 6.15
C MET A 23 8.60 7.68 6.73
N VAL A 24 8.69 6.39 6.39
CA VAL A 24 8.03 5.29 7.12
C VAL A 24 8.98 4.69 8.14
N GLU A 25 10.28 4.88 7.96
CA GLU A 25 11.38 4.64 8.87
C GLU A 25 11.51 5.86 9.79
N ASP A 26 11.54 7.11 9.32
CA ASP A 26 11.35 8.28 10.19
C ASP A 26 9.93 8.32 10.81
N MET A 27 8.92 7.60 10.30
CA MET A 27 7.62 7.44 11.01
C MET A 27 7.59 6.21 11.92
N VAL A 28 8.37 5.16 11.70
CA VAL A 28 8.59 4.08 12.68
C VAL A 28 9.62 4.52 13.74
N LEU A 29 10.41 5.55 13.43
CA LEU A 29 11.33 6.24 14.31
C LEU A 29 10.73 7.52 14.92
N ASP A 30 9.69 8.17 14.38
CA ASP A 30 8.85 9.17 15.09
C ASP A 30 7.71 8.48 15.86
N LEU A 31 7.25 7.31 15.41
CA LEU A 31 6.51 6.34 16.23
C LEU A 31 7.49 5.40 16.99
N ALA A 32 8.73 5.87 17.21
CA ALA A 32 9.60 5.47 18.31
C ALA A 32 10.09 6.68 19.13
N ASP A 33 10.38 7.83 18.52
CA ASP A 33 10.87 9.10 19.12
C ASP A 33 9.74 9.99 19.63
N GLY A 34 8.52 9.86 19.13
CA GLY A 34 7.32 10.39 19.82
C GLY A 34 7.11 9.78 21.20
N ALA A 35 7.70 8.61 21.45
CA ALA A 35 7.87 7.97 22.75
C ALA A 35 9.22 8.28 23.44
N PHE A 36 10.18 8.85 22.71
CA PHE A 36 11.60 8.87 23.10
C PHE A 36 12.35 10.21 22.93
N HIS A 37 11.72 11.32 22.55
CA HIS A 37 11.70 12.58 23.32
C HIS A 37 10.97 13.73 22.63
N MET A 38 10.62 14.75 23.44
CA MET A 38 10.38 16.09 22.93
C MET A 38 11.62 16.65 22.20
N PRO A 39 11.47 17.64 21.30
CA PRO A 39 12.61 18.34 20.71
C PRO A 39 13.60 18.79 21.80
N PRO A 40 14.91 18.54 21.64
CA PRO A 40 15.87 18.76 22.70
C PRO A 40 15.96 20.25 23.04
N GLY A 41 15.60 20.58 24.28
CA GLY A 41 15.95 21.84 24.93
C GLY A 41 17.45 21.94 25.19
N ASP A 42 18.27 21.90 24.14
CA ASP A 42 19.72 22.12 24.12
C ASP A 42 20.57 21.26 25.10
N GLY A 43 20.78 19.97 24.75
CA GLY A 43 21.96 19.15 25.08
C GLY A 43 21.65 17.74 25.67
N GLY A 44 22.54 16.76 25.46
CA GLY A 44 22.38 15.31 25.77
C GLY A 44 22.33 14.86 27.25
N GLY A 45 22.39 13.57 27.58
CA GLY A 45 22.70 12.34 26.80
C GLY A 45 23.29 11.23 27.72
N GLY A 46 23.38 9.95 27.35
CA GLY A 46 23.99 8.72 28.00
C GLY A 46 24.32 8.50 29.52
N LYS A 47 23.86 7.39 30.17
CA LYS A 47 24.35 6.70 31.44
C LYS A 47 23.56 6.90 32.76
N HIS A 48 23.38 5.90 33.65
CA HIS A 48 23.69 4.44 33.62
C HIS A 48 22.79 3.64 34.58
N GLY A 49 22.45 2.39 34.22
CA GLY A 49 21.83 1.39 35.08
C GLY A 49 20.29 1.35 35.01
N GLY A 50 19.64 0.18 34.96
CA GLY A 50 20.20 -1.16 34.86
C GLY A 50 19.26 -2.22 35.43
N GLY A 51 18.67 -3.05 34.56
CA GLY A 51 17.86 -4.20 34.95
C GLY A 51 16.38 -3.90 35.18
N MET A 52 15.52 -4.60 34.42
CA MET A 52 14.29 -5.12 35.03
C MET A 52 14.69 -5.96 36.24
N HIS A 53 13.96 -5.89 37.36
CA HIS A 53 13.74 -7.11 38.15
C HIS A 53 12.39 -7.10 38.86
N LEU A 54 11.46 -7.87 38.29
CA LEU A 54 10.53 -8.66 39.09
C LEU A 54 11.33 -9.51 40.09
N ALA A 55 10.93 -9.49 41.36
CA ALA A 55 11.47 -10.38 42.37
C ALA A 55 10.48 -10.57 43.54
N SER A 56 10.48 -11.69 44.28
CA SER A 56 10.84 -13.07 43.91
C SER A 56 10.45 -14.01 45.06
N ALA A 57 9.72 -15.10 44.78
CA ALA A 57 9.70 -16.35 45.57
C ALA A 57 8.77 -17.36 44.87
N GLY A 58 9.03 -18.68 44.90
CA GLY A 58 10.20 -19.37 45.46
C GLY A 58 10.09 -20.88 45.22
N SER A 59 11.22 -21.59 45.19
CA SER A 59 11.29 -23.04 44.93
C SER A 59 10.77 -23.88 46.10
N GLY A 60 9.98 -24.92 45.82
CA GLY A 60 9.56 -25.93 46.79
C GLY A 60 9.03 -27.20 46.11
N THR A 61 9.32 -28.38 46.67
CA THR A 61 8.97 -29.68 46.10
C THR A 61 7.59 -30.21 46.51
N ALA A 62 7.01 -31.01 45.60
CA ALA A 62 6.00 -32.04 45.83
C ALA A 62 4.52 -31.65 45.96
N THR A 63 3.68 -32.47 45.30
CA THR A 63 2.26 -32.79 45.58
C THR A 63 1.26 -31.64 45.84
N GLY A 64 0.31 -31.46 44.92
CA GLY A 64 -0.88 -30.64 45.17
C GLY A 64 -1.78 -30.50 43.94
N ASP A 65 -3.01 -31.00 44.05
CA ASP A 65 -4.11 -30.74 43.12
C ASP A 65 -4.72 -29.33 43.36
N GLY A 66 -5.55 -28.84 42.45
CA GLY A 66 -6.38 -27.64 42.62
C GLY A 66 -5.84 -26.37 41.95
N GLY A 67 -6.50 -25.94 40.87
CA GLY A 67 -6.19 -24.69 40.18
C GLY A 67 -7.09 -23.52 40.58
N ALA A 68 -6.51 -22.32 40.73
CA ALA A 68 -7.24 -21.06 40.89
C ALA A 68 -6.93 -20.08 39.75
N ARG A 69 -7.95 -19.70 38.97
CA ARG A 69 -7.80 -18.78 37.83
C ARG A 69 -7.77 -17.31 38.29
N LYS A 70 -6.75 -16.55 37.91
CA LYS A 70 -6.89 -15.10 37.65
C LYS A 70 -6.92 -14.86 36.14
N ARG A 71 -7.77 -13.94 35.71
CA ARG A 71 -8.04 -13.64 34.29
C ARG A 71 -7.29 -12.38 33.90
N THR A 72 -6.66 -12.38 32.74
CA THR A 72 -6.54 -11.18 31.93
C THR A 72 -7.52 -11.35 30.78
N HIS A 73 -8.50 -10.45 30.75
CA HIS A 73 -9.16 -10.08 29.51
C HIS A 73 -7.97 -9.56 28.66
N ILE A 74 -7.89 -9.97 27.40
CA ILE A 74 -7.59 -8.90 26.48
C ILE A 74 -8.96 -8.25 26.38
N ASP A 75 -9.22 -7.35 27.32
CA ASP A 75 -10.11 -6.26 27.06
C ASP A 75 -9.63 -5.80 25.66
N HIS A 76 -10.38 -5.86 24.55
CA HIS A 76 -9.87 -5.86 23.15
C HIS A 76 -9.77 -4.52 22.33
N VAL A 77 -10.49 -3.44 22.69
CA VAL A 77 -10.56 -2.03 22.18
C VAL A 77 -9.19 -1.38 22.42
N GLU A 78 -8.17 -1.69 21.62
CA GLU A 78 -7.07 -0.73 21.43
C GLU A 78 -6.38 -0.94 20.04
N PHE A 79 -7.08 -0.68 18.92
CA PHE A 79 -6.52 -0.81 17.54
C PHE A 79 -7.20 0.08 16.46
N GLU A 80 -8.26 0.83 16.80
CA GLU A 80 -9.03 1.78 15.97
C GLU A 80 -9.18 3.23 16.50
N ASP A 81 -8.69 3.56 17.69
CA ASP A 81 -7.61 4.55 17.80
C ASP A 81 -6.23 4.11 17.35
N GLY A 82 -6.05 2.85 16.94
CA GLY A 82 -4.89 2.48 16.14
C GLY A 82 -5.17 3.12 14.81
N ALA A 83 -6.23 2.66 14.14
CA ALA A 83 -6.97 3.40 13.12
C ALA A 83 -7.15 4.91 13.39
N GLY A 84 -7.41 5.39 14.61
CA GLY A 84 -7.70 6.80 14.92
C GLY A 84 -6.48 7.68 15.24
N LYS A 85 -5.38 7.12 15.76
CA LYS A 85 -4.07 7.77 15.87
C LYS A 85 -3.39 7.68 14.53
N VAL A 86 -3.35 6.50 13.92
CA VAL A 86 -2.94 6.31 12.53
C VAL A 86 -3.78 7.22 11.62
N SER A 87 -5.04 7.54 11.94
CA SER A 87 -5.83 8.57 11.22
C SER A 87 -5.55 10.02 11.61
N ARG A 88 -5.30 10.35 12.89
CA ARG A 88 -4.88 11.71 13.29
C ARG A 88 -3.47 12.01 12.82
N HIS A 89 -2.48 11.19 13.15
CA HIS A 89 -1.18 11.20 12.50
C HIS A 89 -1.30 11.02 11.00
N GLY A 90 -2.26 10.27 10.45
CA GLY A 90 -2.49 10.20 9.00
C GLY A 90 -2.94 11.52 8.39
N THR A 91 -3.63 12.36 9.17
CA THR A 91 -4.08 13.69 8.77
C THR A 91 -3.01 14.75 9.06
N GLU A 92 -2.30 14.64 10.18
CA GLU A 92 -1.16 15.47 10.56
C GLU A 92 0.05 15.19 9.66
N LEU A 93 0.24 13.95 9.20
CA LEU A 93 1.18 13.51 8.16
C LEU A 93 0.64 13.85 6.78
N HIS A 94 -0.68 13.79 6.52
CA HIS A 94 -1.20 14.40 5.29
C HIS A 94 -0.86 15.90 5.25
N THR A 95 -0.92 16.64 6.37
CA THR A 95 -0.52 18.06 6.45
C THR A 95 1.02 18.23 6.39
N ALA A 96 1.77 17.53 7.23
CA ALA A 96 3.22 17.64 7.40
C ALA A 96 4.02 16.92 6.32
N ALA A 97 3.40 16.07 5.51
CA ALA A 97 3.91 15.59 4.23
C ALA A 97 3.33 16.40 3.06
N SER A 98 2.12 16.99 3.11
CA SER A 98 1.69 17.99 2.11
C SER A 98 2.44 19.30 2.18
N ASP A 99 3.18 19.60 3.26
CA ASP A 99 4.05 20.77 3.30
C ASP A 99 5.40 20.53 2.57
N PRO A 100 6.09 19.38 2.74
CA PRO A 100 7.09 18.86 1.80
C PRO A 100 6.56 18.62 0.38
N LEU A 101 5.40 17.96 0.21
CA LEU A 101 4.79 17.73 -1.11
C LEU A 101 4.31 19.04 -1.73
N GLY A 102 3.98 20.06 -0.93
CA GLY A 102 3.66 21.43 -1.33
C GLY A 102 4.90 22.31 -1.52
N ARG A 103 6.03 21.94 -0.89
CA ARG A 103 7.38 22.42 -1.21
C ARG A 103 7.98 21.70 -2.42
N VAL A 104 7.46 20.52 -2.82
CA VAL A 104 7.80 19.75 -4.04
C VAL A 104 6.87 20.15 -5.19
N LYS A 105 5.55 20.05 -5.11
CA LYS A 105 4.57 20.79 -5.93
C LYS A 105 4.77 22.31 -5.89
N GLY A 106 5.62 22.80 -4.99
CA GLY A 106 6.21 24.14 -4.98
C GLY A 106 7.62 24.22 -5.56
N ALA A 107 8.45 23.17 -5.53
CA ALA A 107 9.78 23.07 -6.14
C ALA A 107 9.67 22.70 -7.62
N PHE A 108 8.92 21.65 -7.99
CA PHE A 108 8.15 21.42 -9.22
C PHE A 108 7.14 22.54 -9.50
N GLY A 109 6.58 23.18 -8.48
CA GLY A 109 5.89 24.46 -8.67
C GLY A 109 6.81 25.60 -9.13
N ARG A 110 8.12 25.46 -8.89
CA ARG A 110 9.23 26.25 -9.41
C ARG A 110 10.08 25.35 -10.36
N SER A 111 9.51 24.24 -10.85
CA SER A 111 10.20 23.20 -11.62
C SER A 111 9.30 22.24 -12.42
N LYS A 112 8.25 22.82 -13.03
CA LYS A 112 7.53 22.44 -14.25
C LYS A 112 7.72 23.68 -15.17
N GLY A 113 8.35 23.65 -16.36
CA GLY A 113 9.22 24.82 -16.81
C GLY A 113 10.58 24.65 -17.57
N ARG A 114 11.82 24.38 -17.06
CA ARG A 114 13.13 23.99 -17.72
C ARG A 114 13.92 22.80 -17.10
N ASP A 115 13.42 21.57 -17.09
CA ASP A 115 14.23 20.33 -17.02
C ASP A 115 14.05 19.59 -18.33
N PRO A 116 15.02 19.52 -19.26
CA PRO A 116 14.81 18.90 -20.56
C PRO A 116 14.74 17.36 -20.58
N PHE A 117 14.61 16.73 -19.41
CA PHE A 117 14.03 15.38 -19.24
C PHE A 117 12.80 15.33 -18.33
N THR A 118 12.44 16.42 -17.64
CA THR A 118 11.20 16.65 -16.88
C THR A 118 9.94 16.46 -17.74
N GLN A 119 9.75 17.36 -18.70
CA GLN A 119 8.56 17.92 -19.39
C GLN A 119 7.43 17.01 -19.79
N VAL A 120 7.85 15.84 -20.12
CA VAL A 120 7.06 14.92 -20.89
C VAL A 120 6.42 13.99 -19.86
N PHE A 121 7.26 13.62 -18.88
CA PHE A 121 6.84 13.48 -17.50
C PHE A 121 6.56 14.83 -16.77
N ASP A 122 6.35 16.02 -17.35
CA ASP A 122 5.67 17.11 -16.60
C ASP A 122 4.16 16.85 -16.65
N SER A 123 3.69 16.11 -17.67
CA SER A 123 2.36 15.53 -17.70
C SER A 123 2.25 14.31 -16.76
N VAL A 124 3.28 13.45 -16.71
CA VAL A 124 3.32 12.24 -15.86
C VAL A 124 3.87 12.48 -14.45
N LEU A 125 4.78 13.44 -14.18
CA LEU A 125 5.05 13.96 -12.83
C LEU A 125 3.96 14.93 -12.40
N HIS A 126 3.27 15.71 -13.25
CA HIS A 126 2.02 16.31 -12.75
C HIS A 126 1.01 15.18 -12.49
N GLY A 127 0.95 14.16 -13.33
CA GLY A 127 0.13 12.95 -13.18
C GLY A 127 0.50 12.06 -11.98
N ALA A 128 1.74 12.13 -11.47
CA ALA A 128 2.34 11.33 -10.40
C ALA A 128 2.81 12.17 -9.20
N ILE A 129 2.68 13.51 -9.24
CA ILE A 129 2.67 14.43 -8.09
C ILE A 129 1.21 14.73 -7.75
N LYS A 130 0.32 15.01 -8.72
CA LYS A 130 -1.14 14.90 -8.54
C LYS A 130 -1.54 13.44 -8.34
N GLY A 131 -0.75 12.50 -8.87
CA GLY A 131 -0.85 11.07 -8.59
C GLY A 131 -0.26 10.68 -7.25
N SER A 132 0.81 11.32 -6.76
CA SER A 132 1.29 11.22 -5.38
C SER A 132 0.56 12.14 -4.42
N GLU A 133 -0.39 12.95 -4.87
CA GLU A 133 -1.33 13.75 -4.07
C GLU A 133 -2.70 13.05 -4.07
N LYS A 134 -3.03 12.28 -5.12
CA LYS A 134 -4.00 11.19 -5.09
C LYS A 134 -3.45 9.90 -4.48
N ALA A 135 -2.14 9.72 -4.29
CA ALA A 135 -1.54 8.55 -3.64
C ALA A 135 -1.07 8.89 -2.23
N LEU A 136 -0.47 10.03 -1.91
CA LEU A 136 -0.48 10.56 -0.53
C LEU A 136 -1.91 10.91 -0.11
N GLY A 137 -2.83 11.21 -1.04
CA GLY A 137 -4.27 11.34 -0.75
C GLY A 137 -4.98 10.02 -0.60
N LYS A 138 -4.66 8.98 -1.40
CA LYS A 138 -5.16 7.61 -1.21
C LYS A 138 -4.47 6.90 -0.06
N ILE A 139 -3.24 7.24 0.31
CA ILE A 139 -2.45 6.67 1.42
C ILE A 139 -2.77 7.41 2.69
N ALA A 140 -2.95 8.75 2.68
CA ALA A 140 -3.71 9.43 3.73
C ALA A 140 -5.06 8.74 3.85
N LYS A 141 -5.87 8.61 2.79
CA LYS A 141 -7.13 7.82 2.85
C LYS A 141 -6.90 6.35 3.24
N HIS A 142 -5.75 5.74 3.01
CA HIS A 142 -5.39 4.37 3.43
C HIS A 142 -4.78 4.34 4.85
N ILE A 143 -4.60 5.47 5.51
CA ILE A 143 -4.00 5.66 6.84
C ILE A 143 -4.97 6.47 7.73
N THR A 144 -5.98 7.13 7.15
CA THR A 144 -7.08 7.88 7.80
C THR A 144 -8.43 7.19 7.67
N GLU A 145 -8.65 6.44 6.58
CA GLU A 145 -9.86 5.63 6.36
C GLU A 145 -9.59 4.14 6.13
N THR A 146 -8.61 3.64 5.35
CA THR A 146 -8.59 2.20 4.94
C THR A 146 -7.71 1.25 5.76
N VAL A 147 -6.45 1.55 6.11
CA VAL A 147 -5.75 0.85 7.22
C VAL A 147 -6.52 1.12 8.49
N PRO A 148 -7.08 2.31 8.71
CA PRO A 148 -8.07 2.51 9.74
C PRO A 148 -9.24 1.54 9.66
N ASP A 149 -9.97 1.43 8.56
CA ASP A 149 -11.12 0.54 8.43
C ASP A 149 -10.73 -0.94 8.40
N ARG A 150 -9.47 -1.29 8.08
CA ARG A 150 -8.90 -2.63 8.23
C ARG A 150 -8.43 -2.92 9.65
N ALA A 151 -7.93 -1.93 10.39
CA ALA A 151 -7.61 -2.00 11.81
C ALA A 151 -8.85 -1.79 12.70
N ARG A 152 -9.98 -1.36 12.12
CA ARG A 152 -11.36 -1.48 12.60
C ARG A 152 -11.94 -2.84 12.20
N ALA A 153 -11.62 -3.37 11.03
CA ALA A 153 -12.06 -4.71 10.62
C ALA A 153 -11.41 -5.79 11.50
N THR A 154 -10.08 -5.86 11.60
CA THR A 154 -9.22 -6.84 12.34
C THR A 154 -9.27 -6.65 13.86
N SER A 155 -10.48 -6.37 14.35
CA SER A 155 -10.71 -5.50 15.52
C SER A 155 -12.19 -5.53 15.94
N ARG A 156 -13.07 -5.42 14.94
CA ARG A 156 -14.42 -6.01 14.92
C ARG A 156 -14.35 -7.53 14.69
N LEU A 157 -13.19 -8.00 14.19
CA LEU A 157 -12.43 -9.26 14.41
C LEU A 157 -11.69 -9.31 15.78
N HIS A 158 -12.09 -8.52 16.81
CA HIS A 158 -11.64 -8.70 18.20
C HIS A 158 -12.62 -8.37 19.38
N LYS A 159 -13.92 -7.99 19.28
CA LYS A 159 -14.82 -7.75 20.49
C LYS A 159 -15.72 -8.85 21.12
N GLY A 160 -16.45 -9.66 20.37
CA GLY A 160 -17.39 -10.68 20.90
C GLY A 160 -17.05 -12.19 20.87
N LYS A 161 -15.84 -12.70 20.55
CA LYS A 161 -15.35 -14.05 20.88
C LYS A 161 -14.97 -14.14 22.34
N ASP A 162 -14.78 -13.01 23.01
CA ASP A 162 -14.96 -12.81 24.45
C ASP A 162 -16.42 -13.00 24.86
N HIS A 163 -17.39 -12.53 24.06
CA HIS A 163 -18.82 -12.77 24.29
C HIS A 163 -19.23 -14.22 23.95
N SER A 164 -18.60 -14.88 22.97
CA SER A 164 -18.76 -16.32 22.68
C SER A 164 -18.07 -17.17 23.74
N VAL A 165 -16.91 -16.77 24.25
CA VAL A 165 -16.25 -17.36 25.42
C VAL A 165 -17.10 -17.15 26.68
N ARG A 166 -17.84 -16.04 26.80
CA ARG A 166 -18.82 -15.82 27.87
C ARG A 166 -20.03 -16.76 27.71
N SER A 167 -20.64 -16.79 26.53
CA SER A 167 -21.79 -17.65 26.22
C SER A 167 -21.49 -19.16 26.35
N MET A 168 -20.28 -19.59 25.99
CA MET A 168 -19.87 -21.00 26.12
C MET A 168 -19.46 -21.40 27.55
N VAL A 169 -19.33 -20.45 28.48
CA VAL A 169 -19.09 -20.76 29.91
C VAL A 169 -20.37 -21.23 30.60
N ASP A 170 -21.53 -20.71 30.21
CA ASP A 170 -22.81 -20.98 30.90
C ASP A 170 -23.47 -22.30 30.47
N ALA A 171 -23.08 -22.87 29.34
CA ALA A 171 -23.67 -24.10 28.78
C ALA A 171 -23.02 -25.42 29.26
N ILE A 172 -22.06 -25.36 30.20
CA ILE A 172 -21.18 -26.49 30.54
C ILE A 172 -21.77 -27.43 31.63
N ASP A 173 -22.79 -27.00 32.38
CA ASP A 173 -23.32 -27.74 33.54
C ASP A 173 -24.30 -28.89 33.21
N GLY A 174 -24.57 -29.19 31.93
CA GLY A 174 -25.57 -30.18 31.49
C GLY A 174 -25.01 -31.43 30.79
N GLY A 175 -24.96 -32.58 31.48
CA GLY A 175 -24.75 -33.91 30.85
C GLY A 175 -26.04 -34.53 30.29
N GLY A 176 -26.06 -35.72 29.64
CA GLY A 176 -25.01 -36.69 29.30
C GLY A 176 -25.59 -38.14 29.21
N LYS A 177 -24.85 -39.09 28.58
CA LYS A 177 -25.22 -40.54 28.36
C LYS A 177 -26.28 -40.75 27.23
N LYS A 178 -26.41 -41.91 26.53
CA LYS A 178 -25.65 -43.19 26.52
C LYS A 178 -25.75 -43.91 25.14
N HIS A 179 -24.99 -45.01 24.99
CA HIS A 179 -24.71 -45.79 23.76
C HIS A 179 -25.88 -46.45 23.00
N GLY A 180 -25.63 -46.71 21.70
CA GLY A 180 -26.11 -47.86 20.91
C GLY A 180 -24.95 -48.45 20.07
N GLY A 181 -24.94 -49.77 19.81
CA GLY A 181 -23.80 -50.49 19.19
C GLY A 181 -23.88 -50.69 17.66
N PRO A 182 -22.80 -51.17 17.01
CA PRO A 182 -22.65 -51.16 15.55
C PRO A 182 -23.05 -52.45 14.84
N GLY A 183 -23.32 -52.35 13.53
CA GLY A 183 -23.37 -53.49 12.59
C GLY A 183 -22.22 -53.43 11.59
N ASP A 184 -21.55 -54.56 11.34
CA ASP A 184 -20.51 -54.71 10.32
C ASP A 184 -21.14 -54.98 8.93
N GLY A 185 -20.43 -54.60 7.85
CA GLY A 185 -20.99 -54.58 6.51
C GLY A 185 -20.00 -54.11 5.44
N ARG A 186 -18.89 -54.82 5.26
CA ARG A 186 -18.00 -54.62 4.10
C ARG A 186 -18.65 -55.09 2.79
N PRO A 187 -18.55 -54.30 1.71
CA PRO A 187 -18.32 -54.89 0.40
C PRO A 187 -17.14 -54.28 -0.36
N ARG A 188 -16.33 -55.19 -0.91
CA ARG A 188 -15.58 -55.15 -2.19
C ARG A 188 -14.77 -53.92 -2.62
N LEU A 189 -13.55 -54.22 -3.03
CA LEU A 189 -12.60 -53.33 -3.69
C LEU A 189 -12.79 -53.46 -5.22
N ASP A 190 -13.47 -52.51 -5.85
CA ASP A 190 -13.59 -52.44 -7.31
C ASP A 190 -12.46 -51.64 -7.96
N SER A 191 -12.19 -51.91 -9.22
CA SER A 191 -11.01 -51.43 -9.96
C SER A 191 -11.07 -49.92 -10.27
N ALA A 192 -9.88 -49.30 -10.31
CA ALA A 192 -9.71 -47.88 -10.58
C ALA A 192 -10.16 -47.49 -12.00
N THR A 193 -11.43 -47.13 -12.14
CA THR A 193 -11.97 -46.49 -13.35
C THR A 193 -11.66 -44.98 -13.34
N LYS A 194 -11.34 -44.42 -14.51
CA LYS A 194 -11.01 -43.00 -14.66
C LYS A 194 -12.25 -42.12 -14.36
N ARG A 195 -12.44 -41.70 -13.11
CA ARG A 195 -13.41 -40.63 -12.77
C ARG A 195 -13.05 -39.37 -13.56
N ARG A 196 -13.92 -38.96 -14.48
CA ARG A 196 -13.91 -37.60 -15.05
C ARG A 196 -14.29 -36.59 -13.94
N PRO A 197 -14.02 -35.29 -14.11
CA PRO A 197 -14.61 -34.24 -13.26
C PRO A 197 -16.14 -34.36 -13.23
N ASP A 198 -16.76 -33.82 -12.18
CA ASP A 198 -18.21 -33.85 -12.03
C ASP A 198 -18.87 -32.96 -13.11
N SER A 199 -20.06 -33.35 -13.58
CA SER A 199 -20.81 -32.58 -14.59
C SER A 199 -21.30 -31.25 -14.04
N LEU A 200 -21.39 -30.23 -14.89
CA LEU A 200 -21.95 -28.92 -14.53
C LEU A 200 -23.50 -28.92 -14.44
N ASP A 201 -24.18 -30.05 -14.66
CA ASP A 201 -25.65 -30.17 -14.59
C ASP A 201 -26.26 -29.61 -13.28
N ASP A 202 -25.61 -29.82 -12.12
CA ASP A 202 -26.12 -29.34 -10.81
C ASP A 202 -26.09 -27.82 -10.67
N VAL A 203 -25.27 -27.14 -11.49
CA VAL A 203 -25.06 -25.70 -11.48
C VAL A 203 -26.29 -24.96 -11.98
N ILE A 204 -27.06 -25.52 -12.93
CA ILE A 204 -28.28 -24.88 -13.46
C ILE A 204 -29.29 -24.64 -12.33
N ALA A 205 -29.50 -25.63 -11.47
CA ALA A 205 -30.40 -25.54 -10.31
C ALA A 205 -29.88 -24.59 -9.20
N ARG A 206 -28.61 -24.16 -9.28
CA ARG A 206 -27.88 -23.40 -8.25
C ARG A 206 -27.21 -22.14 -8.82
N ALA A 207 -27.67 -21.66 -9.97
CA ALA A 207 -27.00 -20.60 -10.74
C ALA A 207 -26.61 -19.40 -9.87
N ARG A 208 -27.56 -18.88 -9.05
CA ARG A 208 -27.35 -17.75 -8.13
C ARG A 208 -26.26 -17.97 -7.07
N GLU A 209 -26.07 -19.21 -6.60
CA GLU A 209 -25.02 -19.55 -5.63
C GLU A 209 -23.65 -19.65 -6.30
N LYS A 210 -23.62 -20.23 -7.50
CA LYS A 210 -22.38 -20.51 -8.24
C LYS A 210 -21.88 -19.35 -9.10
N SER A 211 -22.73 -18.38 -9.43
CA SER A 211 -22.38 -17.22 -10.26
C SER A 211 -21.68 -16.08 -9.50
N VAL A 212 -21.48 -16.20 -8.18
CA VAL A 212 -20.88 -15.14 -7.36
C VAL A 212 -19.35 -15.09 -7.55
N PRO A 213 -18.79 -14.04 -8.19
CA PRO A 213 -17.36 -13.93 -8.45
C PRO A 213 -16.55 -13.72 -7.17
N LEU A 214 -15.25 -14.05 -7.25
CA LEU A 214 -14.30 -13.91 -6.13
C LEU A 214 -14.30 -12.51 -5.50
N THR A 215 -14.53 -11.46 -6.30
CA THR A 215 -14.57 -10.06 -5.87
C THR A 215 -15.84 -9.67 -5.10
N GLN A 216 -16.93 -10.44 -5.21
CA GLN A 216 -18.18 -10.22 -4.49
C GLN A 216 -18.28 -11.06 -3.21
N ARG A 217 -17.57 -12.18 -3.12
CA ARG A 217 -17.42 -12.98 -1.88
C ARG A 217 -16.80 -12.14 -0.75
N ARG A 218 -17.11 -12.48 0.50
CA ARG A 218 -16.81 -11.67 1.70
C ARG A 218 -16.20 -12.54 2.79
N CYS A 219 -14.89 -12.76 2.72
CA CYS A 219 -14.17 -13.60 3.66
C CYS A 219 -13.87 -12.91 5.01
N LYS A 220 -13.81 -13.70 6.09
CA LYS A 220 -13.24 -13.31 7.40
C LYS A 220 -12.12 -14.30 7.78
N THR A 221 -11.07 -13.82 8.45
CA THR A 221 -9.80 -14.54 8.72
C THR A 221 -9.04 -15.09 7.50
N ASP A 222 -9.55 -14.92 6.28
CA ASP A 222 -8.99 -15.39 4.99
C ASP A 222 -8.46 -16.83 5.03
N PRO A 223 -9.32 -17.83 4.81
CA PRO A 223 -9.96 -17.97 3.48
C PRO A 223 -11.47 -18.24 3.50
N VAL A 224 -12.18 -18.08 4.62
CA VAL A 224 -13.60 -18.52 4.72
C VAL A 224 -14.58 -17.39 4.42
N ASP A 225 -15.41 -17.57 3.39
CA ASP A 225 -16.51 -16.68 3.02
C ASP A 225 -17.66 -16.71 4.04
N VAL A 226 -18.16 -15.54 4.45
CA VAL A 226 -19.16 -15.41 5.54
C VAL A 226 -20.57 -15.83 5.11
N ALA A 227 -20.90 -15.77 3.82
CA ALA A 227 -22.22 -16.14 3.32
C ALA A 227 -22.37 -17.66 3.13
N SER A 228 -21.40 -18.28 2.45
CA SER A 228 -21.43 -19.70 2.05
C SER A 228 -20.69 -20.64 3.01
N GLY A 229 -19.74 -20.12 3.77
CA GLY A 229 -18.78 -20.92 4.54
C GLY A 229 -17.80 -21.73 3.71
N GLU A 230 -17.68 -21.44 2.41
CA GLU A 230 -16.66 -22.05 1.55
C GLU A 230 -15.26 -21.50 1.89
N MET A 231 -14.25 -22.37 1.87
CA MET A 231 -12.84 -21.98 1.90
C MET A 231 -12.39 -21.63 0.48
N VAL A 232 -12.07 -20.36 0.26
CA VAL A 232 -11.71 -19.74 -1.02
C VAL A 232 -10.25 -19.25 -0.94
N LEU A 233 -9.38 -19.72 -1.85
CA LEU A 233 -7.96 -19.34 -1.89
C LEU A 233 -7.50 -19.13 -3.33
N SER A 234 -7.17 -17.90 -3.70
CA SER A 234 -6.60 -17.55 -5.00
C SER A 234 -5.07 -17.50 -4.92
N GLN A 235 -4.38 -18.09 -5.90
CA GLN A 235 -2.95 -17.96 -6.12
C GLN A 235 -2.67 -17.58 -7.58
N THR A 236 -1.69 -16.71 -7.80
CA THR A 236 -1.23 -16.32 -9.14
C THR A 236 0.11 -17.02 -9.40
N ASP A 237 0.16 -17.92 -10.37
CA ASP A 237 1.35 -18.70 -10.68
C ASP A 237 2.28 -17.97 -11.66
N LEU A 238 1.73 -17.05 -12.45
CA LEU A 238 2.47 -16.14 -13.33
C LEU A 238 1.70 -14.83 -13.56
N ALA A 239 2.41 -13.70 -13.58
CA ALA A 239 1.89 -12.43 -14.07
C ALA A 239 2.96 -11.72 -14.91
N LEU A 240 2.64 -11.43 -16.17
CA LEU A 240 3.49 -10.72 -17.13
C LEU A 240 2.76 -9.47 -17.63
N PRO A 241 3.15 -8.26 -17.16
CA PRO A 241 2.56 -7.01 -17.61
C PRO A 241 2.63 -6.80 -19.12
N GLY A 242 1.58 -6.19 -19.67
CA GLY A 242 1.42 -5.75 -21.05
C GLY A 242 0.22 -4.81 -21.17
N LEU A 243 -0.16 -4.39 -22.37
CA LEU A 243 -1.43 -3.67 -22.61
C LEU A 243 -2.63 -4.56 -22.24
N LEU A 244 -2.57 -5.83 -22.67
CA LEU A 244 -3.29 -6.94 -22.06
C LEU A 244 -2.31 -7.74 -21.18
N PRO A 245 -2.33 -7.62 -19.84
CA PRO A 245 -1.45 -8.41 -18.98
C PRO A 245 -1.80 -9.90 -19.03
N LEU A 246 -0.81 -10.74 -19.36
CA LEU A 246 -0.92 -12.20 -19.25
C LEU A 246 -0.84 -12.57 -17.76
N VAL A 247 -1.93 -13.12 -17.23
CA VAL A 247 -2.01 -13.61 -15.85
C VAL A 247 -2.47 -15.06 -15.88
N LEU A 248 -1.75 -15.94 -15.19
CA LEU A 248 -2.17 -17.30 -14.91
C LEU A 248 -2.46 -17.40 -13.42
N ARG A 249 -3.75 -17.63 -13.10
CA ARG A 249 -4.28 -17.73 -11.74
C ARG A 249 -4.97 -19.08 -11.57
N ARG A 250 -4.95 -19.56 -10.33
CA ARG A 250 -5.74 -20.71 -9.87
C ARG A 250 -6.45 -20.39 -8.54
N THR A 251 -7.73 -20.74 -8.47
CA THR A 251 -8.64 -20.41 -7.36
C THR A 251 -9.23 -21.69 -6.78
N HIS A 252 -8.84 -22.03 -5.55
CA HIS A 252 -9.44 -23.12 -4.80
C HIS A 252 -10.75 -22.66 -4.18
N ILE A 253 -11.82 -23.44 -4.35
CA ILE A 253 -13.07 -23.27 -3.60
C ILE A 253 -13.51 -24.63 -3.05
N SER A 254 -13.78 -24.73 -1.75
CA SER A 254 -14.01 -26.03 -1.10
C SER A 254 -15.24 -26.80 -1.59
N GLY A 255 -16.25 -26.13 -2.17
CA GLY A 255 -17.44 -26.71 -2.79
C GLY A 255 -17.49 -26.58 -4.32
N TYR A 256 -16.33 -26.37 -4.95
CA TYR A 256 -16.12 -26.48 -6.40
C TYR A 256 -15.47 -27.84 -6.70
N HIS A 257 -16.00 -28.60 -7.67
CA HIS A 257 -15.54 -29.96 -7.98
C HIS A 257 -15.29 -30.19 -9.50
N TYR A 258 -15.31 -29.10 -10.29
CA TYR A 258 -15.35 -29.12 -11.76
C TYR A 258 -13.99 -28.77 -12.43
N GLY A 259 -12.89 -28.84 -11.67
CA GLY A 259 -11.52 -28.52 -12.12
C GLY A 259 -10.80 -29.68 -12.82
N HIS A 260 -9.91 -29.37 -13.76
CA HIS A 260 -9.13 -30.35 -14.52
C HIS A 260 -7.63 -30.21 -14.23
N CYS A 261 -7.01 -29.12 -14.70
CA CYS A 261 -5.56 -28.91 -14.77
C CYS A 261 -4.85 -28.99 -13.41
N PHE A 262 -5.48 -28.50 -12.34
CA PHE A 262 -4.94 -28.51 -10.98
C PHE A 262 -5.72 -29.44 -10.02
N GLY A 263 -6.56 -30.33 -10.57
CA GLY A 263 -7.45 -31.19 -9.81
C GLY A 263 -8.82 -30.57 -9.50
N PRO A 264 -9.78 -31.36 -8.97
CA PRO A 264 -11.21 -31.04 -9.03
C PRO A 264 -11.62 -29.78 -8.27
N SER A 265 -10.93 -29.42 -7.17
CA SER A 265 -11.27 -28.28 -6.32
C SER A 265 -10.56 -26.98 -6.67
N TRP A 266 -10.03 -26.86 -7.88
CA TRP A 266 -9.39 -25.64 -8.40
C TRP A 266 -10.06 -25.23 -9.72
N ALA A 267 -10.47 -23.96 -9.80
CA ALA A 267 -10.60 -23.26 -11.07
C ALA A 267 -9.23 -22.66 -11.44
N SER A 268 -9.00 -22.36 -12.72
CA SER A 268 -7.81 -21.63 -13.18
C SER A 268 -8.03 -21.01 -14.56
N THR A 269 -7.16 -20.08 -14.95
CA THR A 269 -7.14 -19.53 -16.33
C THR A 269 -6.91 -20.61 -17.39
N LEU A 270 -6.29 -21.74 -17.02
CA LEU A 270 -6.07 -22.90 -17.89
C LEU A 270 -7.24 -23.91 -17.90
N ASP A 271 -8.12 -23.84 -16.88
CA ASP A 271 -9.36 -24.62 -16.76
C ASP A 271 -10.60 -23.90 -17.34
N GLU A 272 -10.45 -22.64 -17.75
CA GLU A 272 -11.54 -21.80 -18.21
C GLU A 272 -12.16 -22.31 -19.52
N ARG A 273 -13.48 -22.45 -19.53
CA ARG A 273 -14.23 -23.12 -20.60
C ARG A 273 -15.71 -22.78 -20.62
N LEU A 274 -16.33 -22.95 -21.78
CA LEU A 274 -17.77 -23.01 -21.97
C LEU A 274 -18.19 -24.48 -22.19
N GLU A 275 -19.23 -24.94 -21.51
CA GLU A 275 -19.75 -26.30 -21.61
C GLU A 275 -21.22 -26.26 -22.03
N LEU A 276 -21.53 -26.80 -23.22
CA LEU A 276 -22.89 -26.80 -23.78
C LEU A 276 -23.73 -27.92 -23.15
N MET A 277 -24.91 -27.61 -22.61
CA MET A 277 -25.77 -28.56 -21.90
C MET A 277 -27.24 -28.36 -22.28
N GLY A 278 -27.81 -29.35 -22.97
CA GLY A 278 -29.13 -29.23 -23.58
C GLY A 278 -29.14 -28.12 -24.63
N ASP A 279 -30.13 -27.22 -24.54
CA ASP A 279 -30.20 -26.02 -25.39
C ASP A 279 -29.28 -24.88 -24.91
N GLY A 280 -28.72 -24.97 -23.69
CA GLY A 280 -27.99 -23.91 -22.98
C GLY A 280 -26.49 -24.15 -22.84
N ALA A 281 -25.83 -23.31 -22.04
CA ALA A 281 -24.39 -23.42 -21.77
C ALA A 281 -23.99 -22.89 -20.39
N VAL A 282 -22.85 -23.35 -19.86
CA VAL A 282 -22.26 -22.85 -18.61
C VAL A 282 -20.79 -22.48 -18.85
N TRP A 283 -20.41 -21.26 -18.49
CA TRP A 283 -19.02 -20.79 -18.52
C TRP A 283 -18.40 -20.93 -17.12
N ALA A 284 -17.38 -21.77 -17.00
CA ALA A 284 -16.56 -21.93 -15.80
C ALA A 284 -15.33 -21.01 -15.88
N ARG A 285 -15.16 -20.12 -14.89
CA ARG A 285 -14.22 -18.98 -14.91
C ARG A 285 -13.05 -19.16 -13.94
N GLU A 286 -11.92 -18.51 -14.19
CA GLU A 286 -10.71 -18.61 -13.36
C GLU A 286 -10.90 -18.23 -11.87
N ASP A 287 -11.91 -17.42 -11.58
CA ASP A 287 -12.27 -16.97 -10.23
C ASP A 287 -13.17 -17.96 -9.46
N GLY A 288 -13.50 -19.09 -10.08
CA GLY A 288 -14.33 -20.16 -9.53
C GLY A 288 -15.84 -19.90 -9.59
N SER A 289 -16.28 -18.80 -10.23
CA SER A 289 -17.69 -18.58 -10.54
C SER A 289 -18.11 -19.27 -11.84
N LEU A 290 -19.39 -19.60 -11.93
CA LEU A 290 -20.02 -20.32 -13.04
C LEU A 290 -21.19 -19.49 -13.56
N LEU A 291 -21.12 -19.02 -14.80
CA LEU A 291 -22.20 -18.24 -15.43
C LEU A 291 -23.06 -19.16 -16.31
N VAL A 292 -24.36 -19.23 -16.01
CA VAL A 292 -25.33 -20.10 -16.71
C VAL A 292 -26.09 -19.29 -17.76
N TYR A 293 -26.00 -19.70 -19.02
CA TYR A 293 -26.74 -19.14 -20.15
C TYR A 293 -27.96 -20.02 -20.46
N PRO A 294 -29.19 -19.44 -20.55
CA PRO A 294 -30.42 -20.22 -20.70
C PRO A 294 -30.59 -20.86 -22.08
N ARG A 295 -29.82 -20.43 -23.07
CA ARG A 295 -29.72 -21.01 -24.41
C ARG A 295 -28.35 -20.68 -25.03
N VAL A 296 -27.95 -21.37 -26.09
CA VAL A 296 -26.84 -20.94 -26.94
C VAL A 296 -27.28 -19.82 -27.91
N PRO A 297 -26.36 -18.92 -28.32
CA PRO A 297 -26.59 -17.99 -29.42
C PRO A 297 -26.51 -18.69 -30.77
N VAL A 298 -27.32 -18.26 -31.75
CA VAL A 298 -27.40 -18.88 -33.10
C VAL A 298 -26.78 -18.04 -34.22
N SER A 299 -26.40 -16.79 -33.94
CA SER A 299 -25.73 -15.88 -34.89
C SER A 299 -24.90 -14.83 -34.14
N ALA A 300 -24.10 -14.03 -34.87
CA ALA A 300 -23.25 -13.00 -34.26
C ALA A 300 -24.02 -11.86 -33.58
N ASP A 301 -25.17 -11.47 -34.15
CA ASP A 301 -26.06 -10.46 -33.57
C ASP A 301 -26.88 -10.99 -32.37
N ASP A 302 -26.92 -12.31 -32.18
CA ASP A 302 -27.68 -12.97 -31.13
C ASP A 302 -26.89 -13.00 -29.81
N ARG A 303 -27.24 -12.09 -28.90
CA ARG A 303 -26.58 -11.93 -27.59
C ARG A 303 -27.40 -12.61 -26.50
N VAL A 304 -26.83 -13.59 -25.81
CA VAL A 304 -27.47 -14.28 -24.68
C VAL A 304 -26.85 -13.83 -23.36
N GLU A 305 -27.67 -13.24 -22.48
CA GLU A 305 -27.28 -12.87 -21.11
C GLU A 305 -27.28 -14.08 -20.17
N PRO A 306 -26.41 -14.13 -19.15
CA PRO A 306 -26.46 -15.15 -18.12
C PRO A 306 -27.64 -14.90 -17.16
N VAL A 307 -28.19 -15.97 -16.59
CA VAL A 307 -29.37 -15.90 -15.70
C VAL A 307 -29.07 -15.16 -14.40
N GLU A 308 -27.85 -15.31 -13.88
CA GLU A 308 -27.36 -14.77 -12.61
C GLU A 308 -25.86 -14.40 -12.70
N GLY A 309 -25.41 -13.50 -11.83
CA GLY A 309 -24.01 -13.07 -11.72
C GLY A 309 -23.64 -11.90 -12.63
N ALA A 310 -22.37 -11.85 -13.05
CA ALA A 310 -21.84 -10.78 -13.89
C ALA A 310 -22.47 -10.81 -15.30
N ARG A 311 -23.00 -9.67 -15.75
CA ARG A 311 -23.65 -9.53 -17.06
C ARG A 311 -22.62 -9.42 -18.19
N VAL A 312 -22.12 -10.58 -18.58
CA VAL A 312 -21.23 -10.78 -19.72
C VAL A 312 -21.97 -11.63 -20.75
N PRO A 313 -22.52 -11.04 -21.82
CA PRO A 313 -23.31 -11.78 -22.79
C PRO A 313 -22.44 -12.66 -23.70
N LEU A 314 -22.99 -13.83 -24.03
CA LEU A 314 -22.43 -14.81 -24.95
C LEU A 314 -22.94 -14.57 -26.38
N THR A 315 -22.06 -14.66 -27.38
CA THR A 315 -22.38 -14.59 -28.81
C THR A 315 -21.76 -15.76 -29.59
N TYR A 316 -22.34 -16.08 -30.74
CA TYR A 316 -21.73 -17.00 -31.71
C TYR A 316 -20.76 -16.22 -32.59
N VAL A 317 -19.54 -16.73 -32.80
CA VAL A 317 -18.55 -16.07 -33.67
C VAL A 317 -18.61 -16.69 -35.06
N GLU A 318 -18.17 -17.95 -35.18
CA GLU A 318 -18.10 -18.65 -36.46
C GLU A 318 -18.08 -20.18 -36.29
N ARG A 319 -18.06 -20.87 -37.43
CA ARG A 319 -17.57 -22.23 -37.54
C ARG A 319 -16.28 -22.20 -38.36
N THR A 320 -15.17 -22.66 -37.79
CA THR A 320 -13.85 -22.61 -38.46
C THR A 320 -13.82 -23.50 -39.70
N ALA A 321 -12.81 -23.32 -40.56
CA ALA A 321 -12.59 -24.18 -41.71
C ALA A 321 -12.33 -25.67 -41.36
N LEU A 322 -12.00 -25.97 -40.09
CA LEU A 322 -11.86 -27.34 -39.57
C LEU A 322 -13.18 -27.91 -39.00
N GLY A 323 -14.25 -27.12 -39.01
CA GLY A 323 -15.57 -27.51 -38.52
C GLY A 323 -15.83 -27.19 -37.04
N GLU A 324 -14.87 -26.60 -36.34
CA GLU A 324 -14.94 -26.21 -34.91
C GLU A 324 -15.97 -25.09 -34.71
N THR A 325 -16.71 -25.10 -33.59
CA THR A 325 -17.59 -23.96 -33.25
C THR A 325 -16.86 -22.98 -32.35
N VAL A 326 -16.99 -21.67 -32.59
CA VAL A 326 -16.41 -20.61 -31.76
C VAL A 326 -17.51 -19.73 -31.16
N TYR A 327 -17.49 -19.56 -29.84
CA TYR A 327 -18.32 -18.59 -29.11
C TYR A 327 -17.45 -17.52 -28.47
N ALA A 328 -18.01 -16.34 -28.20
CA ALA A 328 -17.33 -15.26 -27.49
C ALA A 328 -18.16 -14.74 -26.31
N ALA A 329 -17.49 -14.41 -25.21
CA ALA A 329 -18.07 -13.72 -24.06
C ALA A 329 -17.36 -12.37 -23.87
N THR A 330 -18.10 -11.28 -24.11
CA THR A 330 -17.54 -9.91 -24.14
C THR A 330 -17.99 -9.11 -22.93
N ASP A 331 -17.08 -8.79 -22.02
CA ASP A 331 -17.37 -7.89 -20.88
C ASP A 331 -17.55 -6.46 -21.41
N PRO A 332 -18.76 -5.85 -21.28
CA PRO A 332 -19.01 -4.52 -21.83
C PRO A 332 -18.19 -3.42 -21.16
N HIS A 333 -17.80 -3.58 -19.88
CA HIS A 333 -17.08 -2.56 -19.13
C HIS A 333 -15.57 -2.60 -19.44
N SER A 334 -14.91 -3.75 -19.22
CA SER A 334 -13.47 -3.86 -19.54
C SER A 334 -13.19 -3.97 -21.04
N GLY A 335 -14.19 -4.36 -21.84
CA GLY A 335 -14.05 -4.59 -23.27
C GLY A 335 -13.22 -5.82 -23.62
N ARG A 336 -13.04 -6.76 -22.67
CA ARG A 336 -12.32 -8.01 -22.89
C ARG A 336 -13.24 -9.05 -23.52
N ILE A 337 -12.75 -9.67 -24.59
CA ILE A 337 -13.42 -10.76 -25.30
C ILE A 337 -12.72 -12.06 -24.90
N HIS A 338 -13.48 -13.04 -24.42
CA HIS A 338 -12.98 -14.41 -24.16
C HIS A 338 -13.57 -15.33 -25.22
N ARG A 339 -12.74 -16.02 -26.02
CA ARG A 339 -13.17 -16.93 -27.09
C ARG A 339 -13.06 -18.38 -26.67
N PHE A 340 -14.09 -19.16 -27.01
CA PHE A 340 -14.24 -20.56 -26.65
C PHE A 340 -14.37 -21.42 -27.89
N THR A 341 -13.37 -22.25 -28.17
CA THR A 341 -13.31 -23.13 -29.35
C THR A 341 -13.63 -24.57 -28.97
N GLY A 342 -14.58 -25.20 -29.67
CA GLY A 342 -14.91 -26.62 -29.52
C GLY A 342 -14.04 -27.51 -30.42
N SER A 343 -13.66 -28.69 -29.93
CA SER A 343 -12.82 -29.66 -30.68
C SER A 343 -13.47 -30.09 -32.02
N PRO A 344 -12.71 -30.21 -33.13
CA PRO A 344 -13.24 -30.71 -34.40
C PRO A 344 -13.38 -32.24 -34.43
N TYR A 345 -12.59 -32.95 -33.60
CA TYR A 345 -12.49 -34.41 -33.62
C TYR A 345 -13.38 -35.11 -32.59
N THR A 346 -14.04 -34.35 -31.71
CA THR A 346 -15.01 -34.89 -30.75
C THR A 346 -16.32 -34.12 -30.80
N SER A 347 -17.45 -34.85 -30.87
CA SER A 347 -18.81 -34.28 -30.81
C SER A 347 -19.19 -33.84 -29.38
N GLY A 348 -18.30 -33.10 -28.71
CA GLY A 348 -18.35 -32.79 -27.28
C GLY A 348 -19.07 -31.50 -26.92
N SER A 349 -19.50 -31.40 -25.66
CA SER A 349 -20.03 -30.19 -25.04
C SER A 349 -18.95 -29.11 -24.79
N LEU A 350 -17.69 -29.52 -24.63
CA LEU A 350 -16.60 -28.68 -24.14
C LEU A 350 -16.01 -27.77 -25.22
N HIS A 351 -16.03 -26.47 -24.96
CA HIS A 351 -15.38 -25.42 -25.74
C HIS A 351 -14.38 -24.71 -24.82
N TRP A 352 -13.08 -24.94 -25.02
CA TRP A 352 -12.04 -24.41 -24.14
C TRP A 352 -11.75 -22.94 -24.43
N LEU A 353 -11.37 -22.17 -23.41
CA LEU A 353 -10.75 -20.86 -23.63
C LEU A 353 -9.52 -21.04 -24.53
N SER A 354 -9.59 -20.41 -25.71
CA SER A 354 -8.57 -20.43 -26.75
C SER A 354 -7.89 -19.06 -26.89
N GLU A 355 -8.59 -17.96 -26.60
CA GLU A 355 -8.07 -16.60 -26.71
C GLU A 355 -8.77 -15.61 -25.76
N ILE A 356 -8.00 -14.65 -25.25
CA ILE A 356 -8.48 -13.42 -24.61
C ILE A 356 -8.00 -12.24 -25.44
N GLU A 357 -8.88 -11.31 -25.82
CA GLU A 357 -8.55 -10.08 -26.58
C GLU A 357 -8.99 -8.83 -25.80
N ASP A 358 -8.30 -7.70 -26.00
CA ASP A 358 -8.75 -6.37 -25.57
C ASP A 358 -9.34 -5.52 -26.73
N ARG A 359 -9.91 -4.35 -26.44
CA ARG A 359 -10.49 -3.46 -27.47
C ARG A 359 -9.49 -2.94 -28.52
N ASN A 360 -8.18 -3.20 -28.36
CA ASN A 360 -7.13 -2.81 -29.30
C ASN A 360 -6.58 -3.99 -30.12
N GLY A 361 -7.13 -5.21 -29.96
CA GLY A 361 -6.66 -6.38 -30.69
C GLY A 361 -5.37 -7.00 -30.13
N ASN A 362 -5.00 -6.71 -28.87
CA ASN A 362 -3.92 -7.47 -28.21
C ASN A 362 -4.49 -8.80 -27.71
N THR A 363 -3.89 -9.93 -28.06
CA THR A 363 -4.36 -11.27 -27.67
C THR A 363 -3.45 -11.99 -26.67
N VAL A 364 -4.06 -12.82 -25.81
CA VAL A 364 -3.44 -13.93 -25.09
C VAL A 364 -4.09 -15.22 -25.57
N GLN A 365 -3.33 -16.09 -26.25
CA GLN A 365 -3.82 -17.35 -26.82
C GLN A 365 -3.39 -18.56 -25.97
N ILE A 366 -4.29 -19.53 -25.79
CA ILE A 366 -4.03 -20.78 -25.06
C ILE A 366 -4.02 -21.95 -26.06
N VAL A 367 -2.83 -22.43 -26.40
CA VAL A 367 -2.62 -23.52 -27.35
C VAL A 367 -2.80 -24.87 -26.64
N ARG A 368 -3.63 -25.74 -27.20
CA ARG A 368 -3.98 -27.06 -26.65
C ARG A 368 -3.68 -28.19 -27.64
N ASP A 369 -3.59 -29.41 -27.14
CA ASP A 369 -3.58 -30.64 -27.95
C ASP A 369 -5.00 -31.16 -28.25
N ASP A 370 -5.11 -32.25 -29.03
CA ASP A 370 -6.38 -32.85 -29.43
C ASP A 370 -7.19 -33.39 -28.23
N GLU A 371 -6.52 -33.74 -27.13
CA GLU A 371 -7.10 -34.08 -25.83
C GLU A 371 -7.54 -32.86 -24.99
N GLY A 372 -7.25 -31.62 -25.44
CA GLY A 372 -7.63 -30.36 -24.81
C GLY A 372 -6.70 -29.88 -23.69
N LEU A 373 -5.54 -30.51 -23.50
CA LEU A 373 -4.55 -30.11 -22.50
C LEU A 373 -3.74 -28.90 -22.98
N PRO A 374 -3.47 -27.91 -22.11
CA PRO A 374 -2.67 -26.74 -22.47
C PRO A 374 -1.20 -27.15 -22.68
N SER A 375 -0.61 -26.68 -23.79
CA SER A 375 0.80 -26.89 -24.16
C SER A 375 1.61 -25.58 -24.22
N ALA A 376 0.95 -24.46 -24.54
CA ALA A 376 1.53 -23.13 -24.45
C ALA A 376 0.47 -22.06 -24.16
N VAL A 377 0.90 -20.96 -23.54
CA VAL A 377 0.19 -19.68 -23.56
C VAL A 377 1.07 -18.67 -24.28
N LEU A 378 0.53 -18.06 -25.31
CA LEU A 378 1.20 -17.07 -26.18
C LEU A 378 0.55 -15.70 -25.97
N HIS A 379 1.30 -14.63 -26.23
CA HIS A 379 0.81 -13.26 -26.18
C HIS A 379 1.45 -12.44 -27.30
N ASP A 380 0.69 -11.58 -27.97
CA ASP A 380 1.19 -10.77 -29.10
C ASP A 380 2.38 -9.88 -28.73
N GLY A 381 2.51 -9.54 -27.44
CA GLY A 381 3.69 -8.87 -26.90
C GLY A 381 4.97 -9.72 -26.85
N GLY A 382 4.96 -10.94 -27.38
CA GLY A 382 6.12 -11.81 -27.53
C GLY A 382 6.35 -12.81 -26.39
N TYR A 383 5.44 -12.89 -25.40
CA TYR A 383 5.55 -13.89 -24.33
C TYR A 383 5.15 -15.28 -24.85
N ASP A 384 5.91 -16.28 -24.43
CA ASP A 384 5.74 -17.69 -24.77
C ASP A 384 5.98 -18.51 -23.51
N VAL A 385 4.88 -18.94 -22.90
CA VAL A 385 4.85 -19.70 -21.66
C VAL A 385 4.53 -21.15 -22.02
N ARG A 386 5.50 -22.06 -21.92
CA ARG A 386 5.26 -23.49 -22.16
C ARG A 386 4.64 -24.11 -20.93
N VAL A 387 3.56 -24.84 -21.17
CA VAL A 387 2.82 -25.60 -20.16
C VAL A 387 3.17 -27.06 -20.35
N SER A 388 3.73 -27.70 -19.32
CA SER A 388 3.95 -29.14 -19.31
C SER A 388 2.76 -29.81 -18.64
N CYS A 389 2.22 -30.87 -19.23
CA CYS A 389 1.12 -31.66 -18.68
C CYS A 389 1.52 -33.14 -18.50
N ASP A 390 0.82 -33.84 -17.61
CA ASP A 390 0.77 -35.30 -17.54
C ASP A 390 -0.45 -35.80 -18.31
N PRO A 391 -0.30 -36.49 -19.46
CA PRO A 391 -1.43 -37.01 -20.25
C PRO A 391 -2.20 -38.14 -19.55
N ALA A 392 -1.61 -38.85 -18.58
CA ALA A 392 -2.31 -39.91 -17.85
C ALA A 392 -3.25 -39.34 -16.79
N GLY A 393 -2.81 -38.30 -16.09
CA GLY A 393 -3.58 -37.57 -15.08
C GLY A 393 -4.45 -36.44 -15.64
N HIS A 394 -4.16 -35.90 -16.83
CA HIS A 394 -4.72 -34.63 -17.35
C HIS A 394 -4.47 -33.44 -16.40
N HIS A 395 -3.25 -33.32 -15.85
CA HIS A 395 -2.85 -32.24 -14.93
C HIS A 395 -1.66 -31.43 -15.47
N VAL A 396 -1.60 -30.14 -15.15
CA VAL A 396 -0.43 -29.27 -15.44
C VAL A 396 0.66 -29.56 -14.42
N THR A 397 1.88 -29.87 -14.89
CA THR A 397 3.04 -30.26 -14.06
C THR A 397 4.15 -29.21 -14.01
N ALA A 398 4.25 -28.30 -14.99
CA ALA A 398 5.19 -27.17 -14.94
C ALA A 398 4.80 -26.00 -15.86
N LEU A 399 5.24 -24.80 -15.50
CA LEU A 399 5.21 -23.59 -16.33
C LEU A 399 6.63 -23.09 -16.59
N ARG A 400 6.96 -22.76 -17.85
CA ARG A 400 8.28 -22.22 -18.26
C ARG A 400 8.14 -21.00 -19.16
N LEU A 401 8.91 -19.94 -18.93
CA LEU A 401 8.94 -18.76 -19.80
C LEU A 401 10.09 -18.86 -20.81
N ARG A 402 9.85 -18.55 -22.09
CA ARG A 402 10.92 -18.37 -23.08
C ARG A 402 11.69 -17.09 -22.79
N THR A 403 13.00 -17.22 -22.62
CA THR A 403 13.96 -16.13 -22.44
C THR A 403 15.02 -16.16 -23.55
N ALA A 404 15.94 -15.19 -23.56
CA ALA A 404 17.08 -15.18 -24.49
C ALA A 404 18.04 -16.38 -24.31
N GLU A 405 18.09 -16.98 -23.11
CA GLU A 405 18.94 -18.14 -22.80
C GLU A 405 18.21 -19.50 -23.00
N GLY A 406 16.95 -19.46 -23.45
CA GLY A 406 16.06 -20.63 -23.52
C GLY A 406 14.95 -20.57 -22.46
N PHE A 407 14.41 -21.72 -22.08
CA PHE A 407 13.26 -21.80 -21.16
C PHE A 407 13.68 -21.78 -19.69
N THR A 408 13.14 -20.83 -18.92
CA THR A 408 13.30 -20.74 -17.46
C THR A 408 12.10 -21.36 -16.76
N ASP A 409 12.32 -22.32 -15.85
CA ASP A 409 11.29 -22.87 -14.96
C ASP A 409 10.72 -21.76 -14.05
N ILE A 410 9.39 -21.60 -14.01
CA ILE A 410 8.68 -20.63 -13.17
C ILE A 410 8.16 -21.34 -11.91
N ALA A 411 7.36 -22.38 -12.13
CA ALA A 411 6.71 -23.20 -11.11
C ALA A 411 6.53 -24.64 -11.62
N SER A 412 6.51 -25.60 -10.70
CA SER A 412 6.15 -27.00 -10.95
C SER A 412 5.18 -27.54 -9.91
N PHE A 413 4.40 -28.55 -10.30
CA PHE A 413 3.16 -28.93 -9.64
C PHE A 413 3.11 -30.46 -9.45
N GLY A 414 2.96 -30.91 -8.19
CA GLY A 414 2.93 -32.31 -7.78
C GLY A 414 1.58 -32.74 -7.23
N TYR A 415 1.16 -33.97 -7.55
CA TYR A 415 -0.20 -34.45 -7.32
C TYR A 415 -0.24 -35.77 -6.54
N THR A 416 -1.18 -35.87 -5.60
CA THR A 416 -1.54 -37.08 -4.87
C THR A 416 -3.04 -37.32 -5.09
N ASP A 417 -3.43 -38.51 -5.57
CA ASP A 417 -4.84 -38.87 -5.85
C ASP A 417 -5.62 -37.83 -6.67
N ARG A 418 -4.99 -37.29 -7.74
CA ARG A 418 -5.50 -36.19 -8.59
C ARG A 418 -5.80 -34.86 -7.87
N ASN A 419 -5.35 -34.71 -6.63
CA ASN A 419 -5.35 -33.45 -5.90
C ASN A 419 -3.94 -32.87 -5.96
N LEU A 420 -3.81 -31.56 -6.20
CA LEU A 420 -2.53 -30.87 -6.08
C LEU A 420 -2.06 -30.91 -4.61
N ASP A 421 -0.90 -31.51 -4.37
CA ASP A 421 -0.31 -31.75 -3.04
C ASP A 421 1.05 -31.02 -2.88
N GLU A 422 1.63 -30.51 -3.98
CA GLU A 422 2.87 -29.72 -3.96
C GLU A 422 2.91 -28.66 -5.07
N VAL A 423 3.38 -27.45 -4.75
CA VAL A 423 3.78 -26.41 -5.72
C VAL A 423 5.21 -26.01 -5.40
N THR A 424 6.14 -26.24 -6.33
CA THR A 424 7.54 -25.79 -6.21
C THR A 424 7.76 -24.51 -7.00
N SER A 425 8.23 -23.45 -6.34
CA SER A 425 8.79 -22.24 -6.99
C SER A 425 10.33 -22.26 -6.94
N TYR A 426 10.95 -21.67 -7.96
CA TYR A 426 12.37 -21.83 -8.27
C TYR A 426 13.23 -20.64 -7.81
N ALA A 427 13.54 -20.59 -6.51
CA ALA A 427 14.33 -19.51 -5.90
C ALA A 427 15.84 -19.87 -5.89
N ASP A 428 16.60 -19.33 -6.84
CA ASP A 428 18.07 -19.37 -6.92
C ASP A 428 18.71 -20.73 -6.55
N ARG A 429 18.52 -21.73 -7.42
CA ARG A 429 18.95 -23.14 -7.27
C ARG A 429 18.40 -23.87 -6.03
N ARG A 430 17.61 -23.24 -5.17
CA ARG A 430 16.88 -23.85 -4.05
C ARG A 430 15.41 -24.03 -4.45
N ARG A 431 14.83 -25.17 -4.06
CA ARG A 431 13.41 -25.46 -4.32
C ARG A 431 12.59 -25.02 -3.12
N THR A 432 11.66 -24.10 -3.33
CA THR A 432 10.63 -23.75 -2.36
C THR A 432 9.40 -24.60 -2.64
N ALA A 433 9.17 -25.64 -1.84
CA ALA A 433 8.00 -26.52 -1.97
C ALA A 433 6.89 -26.10 -1.00
N LEU A 434 5.79 -25.58 -1.53
CA LEU A 434 4.51 -25.41 -0.84
C LEU A 434 3.75 -26.74 -0.90
N HIS A 435 3.68 -27.48 0.20
CA HIS A 435 2.84 -28.68 0.29
C HIS A 435 1.38 -28.34 0.68
N LEU A 436 0.42 -29.09 0.13
CA LEU A 436 -1.03 -28.82 0.20
C LEU A 436 -1.84 -30.04 0.70
N ARG A 437 -1.38 -30.67 1.77
CA ARG A 437 -1.90 -31.98 2.23
C ARG A 437 -3.39 -31.94 2.64
N ARG A 438 -4.15 -32.89 2.10
CA ARG A 438 -5.63 -33.03 2.26
C ARG A 438 -6.07 -34.35 2.93
N PRO A 439 -5.93 -34.53 4.26
CA PRO A 439 -6.69 -35.56 4.98
C PRO A 439 -8.19 -35.22 4.99
N ALA A 440 -9.07 -36.22 4.86
CA ALA A 440 -10.51 -35.99 4.74
C ALA A 440 -11.21 -35.67 6.08
N PRO A 441 -12.30 -34.87 6.08
CA PRO A 441 -12.73 -33.91 5.06
C PRO A 441 -12.18 -32.50 5.33
N CYS A 442 -12.13 -31.65 4.30
CA CYS A 442 -11.93 -30.20 4.43
C CYS A 442 -10.72 -29.75 5.28
N HIS A 443 -9.59 -30.43 5.12
CA HIS A 443 -8.28 -29.93 5.52
C HIS A 443 -7.49 -29.46 4.30
N VAL A 444 -7.01 -28.22 4.35
CA VAL A 444 -5.82 -27.77 3.60
C VAL A 444 -4.79 -27.38 4.66
N VAL A 445 -3.59 -27.96 4.57
CA VAL A 445 -2.47 -27.60 5.43
C VAL A 445 -1.43 -26.87 4.58
N ASN A 446 -1.38 -25.54 4.70
CA ASN A 446 -0.28 -24.77 4.11
C ASN A 446 0.97 -24.99 4.98
N ARG A 447 2.07 -25.43 4.36
CA ARG A 447 3.39 -25.57 5.00
C ARG A 447 4.49 -24.88 4.19
N PRO A 448 4.73 -23.59 4.41
CA PRO A 448 6.04 -23.00 4.26
C PRO A 448 6.93 -23.47 5.44
N GLN A 449 8.21 -23.10 5.48
CA GLN A 449 9.12 -23.60 6.52
C GLN A 449 8.81 -23.01 7.92
N ARG A 450 8.07 -21.89 7.98
CA ARG A 450 7.82 -21.13 9.21
C ARG A 450 6.36 -20.95 9.62
N SER A 451 5.39 -21.37 8.82
CA SER A 451 3.97 -21.24 9.15
C SER A 451 3.18 -22.54 8.93
N HIS A 452 2.08 -22.71 9.67
CA HIS A 452 1.23 -23.90 9.65
C HIS A 452 -0.24 -23.49 9.71
N LEU A 453 -0.76 -22.90 8.63
CA LEU A 453 -2.21 -22.70 8.49
C LEU A 453 -2.87 -24.08 8.37
N SER A 454 -3.83 -24.35 9.25
CA SER A 454 -4.56 -25.61 9.29
C SER A 454 -6.04 -25.36 9.47
N VAL A 455 -6.76 -25.16 8.37
CA VAL A 455 -8.22 -25.08 8.38
C VAL A 455 -8.78 -26.47 8.74
N ARG A 456 -9.81 -26.53 9.58
CA ARG A 456 -10.50 -27.77 10.00
C ARG A 456 -12.00 -27.53 10.05
N VAL A 457 -12.70 -27.73 8.93
CA VAL A 457 -14.17 -27.59 8.89
C VAL A 457 -14.83 -28.87 9.42
N ARG A 458 -15.24 -28.87 10.69
CA ARG A 458 -16.09 -29.93 11.26
C ARG A 458 -17.57 -29.58 11.07
N ARG A 459 -18.20 -30.07 9.99
CA ARG A 459 -19.67 -30.18 9.92
C ARG A 459 -20.10 -31.41 10.73
N GLY A 460 -20.79 -31.21 11.85
CA GLY A 460 -21.26 -32.27 12.73
C GLY A 460 -21.93 -31.71 13.99
N GLY A 461 -22.82 -32.51 14.59
CA GLY A 461 -23.60 -32.13 15.78
C GLY A 461 -22.79 -31.89 17.06
N PRO A 462 -23.45 -31.53 18.17
CA PRO A 462 -22.81 -30.90 19.31
C PRO A 462 -21.75 -31.76 20.02
N GLY A 463 -20.56 -31.17 20.19
CA GLY A 463 -19.62 -31.52 21.24
C GLY A 463 -18.52 -32.54 20.91
N ARG A 464 -17.31 -32.03 20.58
CA ARG A 464 -16.04 -32.46 21.20
C ARG A 464 -14.86 -31.59 20.75
N GLU A 465 -14.33 -30.81 21.68
CA GLU A 465 -13.07 -30.08 21.46
C GLU A 465 -11.84 -31.00 21.61
N ASP A 466 -10.74 -30.63 20.96
CA ASP A 466 -9.47 -31.36 20.88
C ASP A 466 -8.39 -30.38 21.32
N HIS A 467 -8.06 -30.36 22.61
CA HIS A 467 -7.17 -29.36 23.22
C HIS A 467 -5.72 -29.56 22.75
N ARG A 468 -5.21 -28.62 21.95
CA ARG A 468 -3.77 -28.43 21.68
C ARG A 468 -3.42 -26.93 21.77
N PRO A 469 -2.14 -26.56 21.98
CA PRO A 469 -1.75 -25.18 22.25
C PRO A 469 -2.15 -24.16 21.18
N ARG A 470 -2.36 -22.92 21.62
CA ARG A 470 -2.85 -21.78 20.83
C ARG A 470 -2.07 -21.60 19.51
N ARG A 471 -2.82 -21.38 18.42
CA ARG A 471 -2.32 -20.90 17.12
C ARG A 471 -2.92 -19.52 16.85
N ALA A 472 -2.18 -18.63 16.22
CA ALA A 472 -2.71 -17.35 15.73
C ALA A 472 -3.73 -17.57 14.60
N LEU A 473 -4.66 -16.62 14.41
CA LEU A 473 -5.76 -16.63 13.44
C LEU A 473 -6.67 -17.88 13.51
N SER A 474 -6.83 -18.47 14.71
CA SER A 474 -7.81 -19.52 14.96
C SER A 474 -9.23 -18.99 14.82
N SER A 475 -10.17 -19.69 14.15
CA SER A 475 -11.56 -19.21 14.05
C SER A 475 -12.68 -20.27 14.01
N ARG A 476 -13.91 -19.79 14.25
CA ARG A 476 -15.17 -20.52 14.41
C ARG A 476 -16.30 -19.71 13.76
N PHE A 477 -16.94 -20.24 12.73
CA PHE A 477 -18.13 -19.63 12.15
C PHE A 477 -19.36 -20.42 12.62
N THR A 478 -20.42 -19.73 13.02
CA THR A 478 -21.74 -20.31 13.29
C THR A 478 -22.71 -19.75 12.27
N TYR A 479 -23.39 -20.63 11.53
CA TYR A 479 -24.35 -20.27 10.49
C TYR A 479 -25.75 -20.63 10.94
N ASP A 480 -26.64 -19.64 10.97
CA ASP A 480 -28.08 -19.83 11.08
C ASP A 480 -28.70 -19.71 9.69
N THR A 481 -29.25 -20.82 9.19
CA THR A 481 -29.87 -20.89 7.86
C THR A 481 -31.33 -20.45 7.84
N GLU A 482 -31.99 -20.35 8.99
CA GLU A 482 -33.38 -19.92 9.11
C GLU A 482 -33.43 -18.39 9.22
N GLU A 483 -32.66 -17.82 10.15
CA GLU A 483 -32.47 -16.37 10.34
C GLU A 483 -31.44 -15.76 9.36
N ARG A 484 -30.92 -16.56 8.41
CA ARG A 484 -29.88 -16.17 7.41
C ARG A 484 -28.77 -15.31 8.01
N THR A 485 -28.21 -15.76 9.13
CA THR A 485 -27.29 -14.99 9.96
C THR A 485 -26.00 -15.77 10.20
N THR A 486 -24.86 -15.18 9.89
CA THR A 486 -23.54 -15.74 10.25
C THR A 486 -22.95 -14.98 11.42
N CYS A 487 -22.67 -15.69 12.50
CA CYS A 487 -21.88 -15.22 13.64
C CYS A 487 -20.43 -15.67 13.43
N PHE A 488 -19.58 -14.75 13.00
CA PHE A 488 -18.15 -14.98 12.83
C PHE A 488 -17.42 -14.75 14.16
N THR A 489 -16.66 -15.77 14.61
CA THR A 489 -15.96 -15.88 15.90
C THR A 489 -14.52 -16.39 15.67
N ASP A 490 -13.55 -16.06 16.54
CA ASP A 490 -12.12 -16.16 16.20
C ASP A 490 -11.18 -16.69 17.37
N SER A 491 -9.94 -16.22 17.61
CA SER A 491 -9.01 -16.73 18.66
C SER A 491 -9.09 -16.18 20.12
N THR A 492 -9.96 -15.21 20.44
CA THR A 492 -9.88 -14.33 21.64
C THR A 492 -11.22 -13.85 22.27
N GLY A 493 -11.88 -12.68 22.10
CA GLY A 493 -11.90 -11.49 21.18
C GLY A 493 -13.28 -11.19 20.52
N ALA A 494 -13.56 -11.23 19.17
CA ALA A 494 -14.72 -10.91 18.24
C ALA A 494 -15.98 -11.79 17.96
N VAL A 495 -17.18 -11.18 17.83
CA VAL A 495 -18.40 -11.78 17.23
C VAL A 495 -18.98 -10.75 16.27
N THR A 496 -18.59 -10.81 15.00
CA THR A 496 -19.30 -10.03 13.97
C THR A 496 -20.58 -10.79 13.64
N VAL A 497 -21.73 -10.11 13.66
CA VAL A 497 -23.01 -10.69 13.23
C VAL A 497 -23.37 -10.11 11.87
N THR A 498 -23.40 -10.95 10.84
CA THR A 498 -23.73 -10.56 9.47
C THR A 498 -25.05 -11.21 9.07
N ARG A 499 -26.03 -10.40 8.65
CA ARG A 499 -27.34 -10.85 8.17
C ARG A 499 -27.42 -10.80 6.66
N PHE A 500 -28.08 -11.79 6.05
CA PHE A 500 -28.16 -11.96 4.60
C PHE A 500 -29.60 -12.03 4.09
N ASN A 501 -29.82 -11.61 2.84
CA ASN A 501 -31.08 -11.86 2.14
C ASN A 501 -31.07 -13.22 1.41
N ALA A 502 -32.13 -13.53 0.68
CA ALA A 502 -32.26 -14.78 -0.08
C ALA A 502 -31.25 -14.94 -1.24
N LEU A 503 -30.58 -13.86 -1.66
CA LEU A 503 -29.60 -13.83 -2.76
C LEU A 503 -28.14 -13.91 -2.26
N GLY A 504 -27.92 -14.08 -0.94
CA GLY A 504 -26.59 -14.09 -0.32
C GLY A 504 -25.99 -12.70 -0.07
N GLN A 505 -26.78 -11.63 -0.25
CA GLN A 505 -26.30 -10.24 -0.08
C GLN A 505 -26.41 -9.80 1.37
N ILE A 506 -25.40 -9.08 1.87
CA ILE A 506 -25.36 -8.58 3.26
C ILE A 506 -26.41 -7.47 3.43
N LEU A 507 -27.38 -7.67 4.32
CA LEU A 507 -28.36 -6.64 4.73
C LEU A 507 -27.82 -5.77 5.86
N SER A 508 -27.06 -6.37 6.79
CA SER A 508 -26.44 -5.63 7.89
C SER A 508 -25.22 -6.36 8.44
N GLU A 509 -24.19 -5.59 8.82
CA GLU A 509 -23.07 -6.07 9.62
C GLU A 509 -23.10 -5.34 10.97
N THR A 510 -23.50 -6.06 12.03
CA THR A 510 -23.41 -5.58 13.40
C THR A 510 -21.99 -5.85 13.89
N ASN A 511 -21.25 -4.77 14.13
CA ASN A 511 -19.96 -4.88 14.80
C ASN A 511 -20.18 -5.32 16.25
N PRO A 512 -19.19 -5.94 16.92
CA PRO A 512 -19.46 -6.52 18.24
C PRO A 512 -19.52 -5.46 19.36
N LEU A 513 -19.34 -4.18 19.05
CA LEU A 513 -19.67 -3.05 19.95
C LEU A 513 -21.19 -2.81 20.01
N GLY A 514 -21.97 -3.47 19.15
CA GLY A 514 -23.40 -3.27 18.94
C GLY A 514 -23.70 -2.31 17.79
N HIS A 515 -22.68 -1.71 17.17
CA HIS A 515 -22.85 -0.68 16.16
C HIS A 515 -23.03 -1.33 14.78
N THR A 516 -24.17 -1.06 14.14
CA THR A 516 -24.57 -1.75 12.91
C THR A 516 -24.47 -0.86 11.70
N VAL A 517 -23.89 -1.37 10.61
CA VAL A 517 -24.00 -0.78 9.26
C VAL A 517 -25.05 -1.57 8.48
N HIS A 518 -25.92 -0.87 7.75
CA HIS A 518 -26.98 -1.44 6.93
C HIS A 518 -26.72 -1.19 5.43
N PHE A 519 -27.19 -2.11 4.59
CA PHE A 519 -27.05 -2.03 3.14
C PHE A 519 -28.35 -2.44 2.43
N ARG A 520 -28.60 -1.85 1.26
CA ARG A 520 -29.66 -2.28 0.32
C ARG A 520 -29.04 -2.52 -1.05
N TRP A 521 -29.49 -3.56 -1.73
CA TRP A 521 -28.97 -4.02 -3.02
C TRP A 521 -30.11 -4.22 -4.02
N ASP A 522 -29.81 -4.31 -5.31
CA ASP A 522 -30.72 -4.85 -6.33
C ASP A 522 -30.50 -6.38 -6.52
N ARG A 523 -31.15 -6.98 -7.53
CA ARG A 523 -30.98 -8.41 -7.86
C ARG A 523 -29.70 -8.74 -8.66
N HIS A 524 -28.83 -7.76 -8.89
CA HIS A 524 -27.61 -7.85 -9.71
C HIS A 524 -26.34 -7.48 -8.90
N ASP A 525 -26.46 -7.42 -7.57
CA ASP A 525 -25.38 -7.10 -6.63
C ASP A 525 -24.87 -5.66 -6.70
N ASN A 526 -25.65 -4.75 -7.31
CA ASN A 526 -25.40 -3.33 -7.24
C ASN A 526 -25.87 -2.79 -5.89
N LEU A 527 -24.96 -2.12 -5.16
CA LEU A 527 -25.28 -1.44 -3.90
C LEU A 527 -26.19 -0.24 -4.20
N LEU A 528 -27.40 -0.21 -3.67
CA LEU A 528 -28.34 0.91 -3.82
C LEU A 528 -28.24 1.91 -2.66
N GLU A 529 -27.83 1.44 -1.48
CA GLU A 529 -27.85 2.23 -0.25
C GLU A 529 -26.88 1.68 0.80
N ARG A 530 -26.20 2.56 1.52
CA ARG A 530 -25.42 2.24 2.72
C ARG A 530 -25.73 3.24 3.83
N THR A 531 -26.15 2.74 4.98
CA THR A 531 -26.43 3.54 6.18
C THR A 531 -25.45 3.14 7.27
N ASP A 532 -24.67 4.09 7.78
CA ASP A 532 -23.60 3.82 8.74
C ASP A 532 -24.08 3.69 10.20
N GLN A 533 -23.12 3.49 11.11
CA GLN A 533 -23.33 3.28 12.55
C GLN A 533 -23.99 4.46 13.29
N LEU A 534 -24.06 5.64 12.67
CA LEU A 534 -24.72 6.84 13.19
C LEU A 534 -26.01 7.19 12.42
N GLY A 535 -26.40 6.36 11.45
CA GLY A 535 -27.56 6.59 10.61
C GLY A 535 -27.32 7.47 9.39
N HIS A 536 -26.07 7.84 9.08
CA HIS A 536 -25.76 8.63 7.89
C HIS A 536 -25.94 7.77 6.63
N ARG A 537 -26.76 8.24 5.69
CA ARG A 537 -27.22 7.49 4.51
C ARG A 537 -26.51 7.96 3.24
N ALA A 538 -25.86 7.04 2.54
CA ALA A 538 -25.39 7.23 1.16
C ALA A 538 -26.24 6.40 0.20
N GLU A 539 -26.63 7.00 -0.93
CA GLU A 539 -27.49 6.39 -1.95
C GLU A 539 -26.78 6.35 -3.30
N PHE A 540 -27.02 5.29 -4.06
CA PHE A 540 -26.35 5.00 -5.32
C PHE A 540 -27.41 4.73 -6.39
N THR A 541 -27.22 5.27 -7.60
CA THR A 541 -28.12 5.07 -8.73
C THR A 541 -27.34 4.49 -9.90
N TRP A 542 -27.86 3.39 -10.44
CA TRP A 542 -27.28 2.64 -11.55
C TRP A 542 -28.19 2.73 -12.77
N ASP A 543 -27.64 2.50 -13.97
CA ASP A 543 -28.43 2.31 -15.19
C ASP A 543 -28.68 0.81 -15.48
N ASP A 544 -29.46 0.52 -16.52
CA ASP A 544 -29.80 -0.84 -16.94
C ASP A 544 -28.60 -1.62 -17.56
N ARG A 545 -27.41 -1.03 -17.62
CA ARG A 545 -26.16 -1.69 -18.07
C ARG A 545 -25.27 -2.10 -16.90
N GLY A 546 -25.35 -1.39 -15.77
CA GLY A 546 -24.52 -1.58 -14.58
C GLY A 546 -23.59 -0.39 -14.28
N ASN A 547 -23.78 0.76 -14.94
CA ASN A 547 -22.97 1.95 -14.70
C ASN A 547 -23.46 2.76 -13.49
N LEU A 548 -22.54 3.27 -12.66
CA LEU A 548 -22.86 4.14 -11.52
C LEU A 548 -23.13 5.58 -11.98
N ILE A 549 -24.36 5.86 -12.40
CA ILE A 549 -24.77 7.17 -12.93
C ILE A 549 -24.95 8.26 -11.85
N ALA A 550 -25.16 7.90 -10.59
CA ALA A 550 -25.18 8.89 -9.50
C ALA A 550 -24.81 8.35 -8.11
N VAL A 551 -24.25 9.24 -7.28
CA VAL A 551 -24.10 9.05 -5.82
C VAL A 551 -24.70 10.26 -5.10
N ARG A 552 -25.59 10.03 -4.13
CA ARG A 552 -26.04 11.03 -3.14
C ARG A 552 -25.33 10.75 -1.82
N PHE A 553 -24.67 11.77 -1.29
CA PHE A 553 -23.91 11.69 -0.04
C PHE A 553 -24.76 12.04 1.19
N PRO A 554 -24.32 11.69 2.41
CA PRO A 554 -25.09 11.97 3.63
C PRO A 554 -25.32 13.45 3.97
N ASP A 555 -24.49 14.37 3.46
CA ASP A 555 -24.75 15.82 3.58
C ASP A 555 -25.78 16.34 2.56
N GLY A 556 -26.35 15.46 1.74
CA GLY A 556 -27.34 15.79 0.73
C GLY A 556 -26.74 16.24 -0.61
N SER A 557 -25.41 16.37 -0.73
CA SER A 557 -24.73 16.64 -1.99
C SER A 557 -24.85 15.44 -2.96
N ARG A 558 -24.56 15.67 -4.25
CA ARG A 558 -24.73 14.65 -5.30
C ARG A 558 -23.65 14.77 -6.36
N SER A 559 -23.03 13.65 -6.72
CA SER A 559 -22.20 13.49 -7.91
C SER A 559 -22.93 12.65 -8.96
N THR A 560 -22.66 12.88 -10.24
CA THR A 560 -23.27 12.15 -11.36
C THR A 560 -22.27 11.89 -12.49
N THR A 561 -22.41 10.74 -13.16
CA THR A 561 -21.56 10.34 -14.29
C THR A 561 -22.41 10.04 -15.52
N ARG A 562 -21.91 10.42 -16.70
CA ARG A 562 -22.44 9.99 -18.01
C ARG A 562 -21.43 9.10 -18.72
N TYR A 563 -21.93 8.08 -19.39
CA TYR A 563 -21.16 7.06 -20.08
C TYR A 563 -21.46 7.07 -21.59
N ASN A 564 -20.54 6.56 -22.41
CA ASN A 564 -20.77 6.30 -23.84
C ASN A 564 -21.24 4.84 -24.07
N ASP A 565 -21.34 4.43 -25.33
CA ASP A 565 -21.76 3.07 -25.70
C ASP A 565 -20.66 1.99 -25.56
N LEU A 566 -19.49 2.36 -25.02
CA LEU A 566 -18.46 1.45 -24.53
C LEU A 566 -18.43 1.40 -22.99
N ASP A 567 -19.43 1.98 -22.32
CA ASP A 567 -19.52 2.11 -20.86
C ASP A 567 -18.31 2.83 -20.23
N LEU A 568 -17.76 3.81 -20.95
CA LEU A 568 -16.65 4.67 -20.51
C LEU A 568 -17.16 6.08 -20.10
N PRO A 569 -16.68 6.65 -18.98
CA PRO A 569 -17.21 7.89 -18.40
C PRO A 569 -16.77 9.16 -19.16
N VAL A 570 -17.66 9.69 -20.00
CA VAL A 570 -17.42 10.89 -20.84
C VAL A 570 -17.64 12.23 -20.11
N GLU A 571 -18.48 12.25 -19.08
CA GLU A 571 -18.70 13.44 -18.25
C GLU A 571 -18.90 13.04 -16.78
N VAL A 572 -18.13 13.65 -15.87
CA VAL A 572 -18.23 13.45 -14.42
C VAL A 572 -18.50 14.80 -13.77
N THR A 573 -19.63 14.92 -13.09
CA THR A 573 -19.95 16.08 -12.23
C THR A 573 -19.64 15.70 -10.78
N GLU A 574 -18.68 16.37 -10.16
CA GLU A 574 -18.33 16.18 -8.75
C GLU A 574 -19.38 16.83 -7.82
N ALA A 575 -19.32 16.55 -6.52
CA ALA A 575 -20.31 17.01 -5.53
C ALA A 575 -20.36 18.54 -5.36
N ASP A 576 -19.31 19.25 -5.76
CA ASP A 576 -19.22 20.72 -5.79
C ASP A 576 -19.77 21.34 -7.09
N GLY A 577 -20.27 20.52 -8.02
CA GLY A 577 -20.77 20.94 -9.32
C GLY A 577 -19.68 21.15 -10.39
N THR A 578 -18.41 20.89 -10.09
CA THR A 578 -17.34 20.92 -11.11
C THR A 578 -17.48 19.77 -12.09
N ILE A 579 -17.17 20.01 -13.37
CA ILE A 579 -17.39 19.04 -14.45
C ILE A 579 -16.07 18.71 -15.16
N TRP A 580 -15.68 17.44 -15.10
CA TRP A 580 -14.63 16.87 -15.94
C TRP A 580 -15.24 16.22 -17.18
N ARG A 581 -14.61 16.40 -18.33
CA ARG A 581 -15.00 15.71 -19.59
C ARG A 581 -13.85 14.89 -20.13
N GLN A 582 -14.19 13.77 -20.77
CA GLN A 582 -13.25 12.86 -21.38
C GLN A 582 -13.75 12.48 -22.79
N SER A 583 -12.83 12.31 -23.73
CA SER A 583 -13.12 11.81 -25.08
C SER A 583 -12.25 10.59 -25.36
N TYR A 584 -12.78 9.67 -26.16
CA TYR A 584 -12.20 8.36 -26.45
C TYR A 584 -12.20 8.13 -27.97
N ASP A 585 -11.30 7.28 -28.46
CA ASP A 585 -11.42 6.71 -29.81
C ASP A 585 -12.41 5.53 -29.84
N GLU A 586 -12.64 4.95 -31.02
CA GLU A 586 -13.58 3.84 -31.23
C GLU A 586 -13.18 2.54 -30.49
N ARG A 587 -11.91 2.45 -30.05
CA ARG A 587 -11.37 1.34 -29.24
C ARG A 587 -11.42 1.64 -27.73
N GLY A 588 -11.88 2.83 -27.33
CA GLY A 588 -11.93 3.24 -25.92
C GLY A 588 -10.63 3.79 -25.36
N ASN A 589 -9.63 4.11 -26.19
CA ASN A 589 -8.42 4.83 -25.74
C ASN A 589 -8.75 6.30 -25.53
N ARG A 590 -8.41 6.87 -24.36
CA ARG A 590 -8.84 8.24 -24.00
C ARG A 590 -8.01 9.32 -24.68
N THR A 591 -8.47 9.81 -25.83
CA THR A 591 -7.80 10.84 -26.64
C THR A 591 -7.73 12.23 -26.01
N ARG A 592 -8.62 12.56 -25.05
CA ARG A 592 -8.70 13.91 -24.45
C ARG A 592 -9.27 13.91 -23.03
N ILE A 593 -8.78 14.82 -22.19
CA ILE A 593 -9.42 15.27 -20.95
C ILE A 593 -9.61 16.78 -21.02
N THR A 594 -10.78 17.27 -20.61
CA THR A 594 -11.03 18.70 -20.36
C THR A 594 -11.35 18.90 -18.88
N ALA A 595 -10.66 19.83 -18.24
CA ALA A 595 -10.83 20.19 -16.83
C ALA A 595 -11.96 21.21 -16.62
N PRO A 596 -12.45 21.39 -15.38
CA PRO A 596 -13.48 22.39 -15.06
C PRO A 596 -13.12 23.85 -15.39
N ASP A 597 -11.83 24.21 -15.51
CA ASP A 597 -11.38 25.54 -15.96
C ASP A 597 -11.19 25.64 -17.49
N GLY A 598 -11.60 24.62 -18.25
CA GLY A 598 -11.46 24.55 -19.70
C GLY A 598 -10.05 24.20 -20.18
N THR A 599 -9.10 23.89 -19.29
CA THR A 599 -7.77 23.40 -19.70
C THR A 599 -7.85 21.97 -20.21
N GLU A 600 -7.00 21.63 -21.20
CA GLU A 600 -7.10 20.37 -21.94
C GLU A 600 -5.79 19.58 -21.97
N THR A 601 -5.91 18.26 -22.02
CA THR A 601 -4.78 17.33 -22.14
C THR A 601 -5.12 16.30 -23.20
N HIS A 602 -4.23 16.14 -24.18
CA HIS A 602 -4.45 15.28 -25.36
C HIS A 602 -3.52 14.07 -25.35
N PHE A 603 -4.00 12.95 -25.89
CA PHE A 603 -3.33 11.66 -25.89
C PHE A 603 -3.43 11.03 -27.29
N ALA A 604 -2.34 10.54 -27.85
CA ALA A 604 -2.32 9.80 -29.11
C ALA A 604 -1.76 8.39 -28.91
N TYR A 605 -2.33 7.40 -29.58
CA TYR A 605 -2.07 5.97 -29.33
C TYR A 605 -1.67 5.25 -30.62
N ASP A 606 -0.89 4.17 -30.51
CA ASP A 606 -0.59 3.28 -31.63
C ASP A 606 -1.75 2.32 -31.96
N ALA A 607 -1.54 1.45 -32.95
CA ALA A 607 -2.53 0.46 -33.38
C ALA A 607 -2.93 -0.55 -32.28
N ARG A 608 -2.06 -0.79 -31.30
CA ARG A 608 -2.30 -1.69 -30.14
C ARG A 608 -2.78 -0.94 -28.89
N GLY A 609 -2.91 0.38 -28.92
CA GLY A 609 -3.30 1.18 -27.74
C GLY A 609 -2.14 1.57 -26.82
N ALA A 610 -0.88 1.45 -27.28
CA ALA A 610 0.25 2.05 -26.58
C ALA A 610 0.23 3.58 -26.76
N LEU A 611 0.23 4.34 -25.66
CA LEU A 611 0.19 5.81 -25.68
C LEU A 611 1.49 6.38 -26.25
N LEU A 612 1.49 6.82 -27.52
CA LEU A 612 2.65 7.35 -28.24
C LEU A 612 3.02 8.77 -27.81
N SER A 613 2.04 9.63 -27.56
CA SER A 613 2.29 11.02 -27.14
C SER A 613 1.21 11.64 -26.28
N LEU A 614 1.62 12.57 -25.41
CA LEU A 614 0.76 13.20 -24.42
C LEU A 614 1.05 14.71 -24.33
N THR A 615 0.12 15.54 -24.80
CA THR A 615 0.24 17.01 -24.83
C THR A 615 -0.48 17.65 -23.64
N ASP A 616 0.26 18.47 -22.88
CA ASP A 616 -0.19 19.20 -21.70
C ASP A 616 -0.92 20.53 -22.06
N PRO A 617 -1.67 21.16 -21.14
CA PRO A 617 -2.42 22.40 -21.39
C PRO A 617 -1.62 23.63 -21.87
N THR A 618 -0.29 23.55 -21.95
CA THR A 618 0.59 24.59 -22.51
C THR A 618 1.20 24.22 -23.87
N GLY A 619 0.89 23.04 -24.41
CA GLY A 619 1.41 22.54 -25.69
C GLY A 619 2.66 21.66 -25.59
N ALA A 620 3.28 21.60 -24.40
CA ALA A 620 4.39 20.69 -24.12
C ALA A 620 3.97 19.22 -24.37
N THR A 621 4.73 18.48 -25.18
CA THR A 621 4.28 17.18 -25.75
C THR A 621 5.24 16.03 -25.47
N GLU A 622 4.73 15.00 -24.81
CA GLU A 622 5.45 13.75 -24.51
C GLU A 622 5.57 12.81 -25.71
N HIS A 623 6.71 12.12 -25.86
CA HIS A 623 6.92 11.09 -26.88
C HIS A 623 7.48 9.80 -26.28
N LEU A 624 6.77 8.69 -26.53
CA LEU A 624 6.97 7.38 -25.92
C LEU A 624 7.19 6.28 -26.99
N THR A 625 8.28 5.51 -26.88
CA THR A 625 8.49 4.29 -27.69
C THR A 625 8.25 3.04 -26.86
N HIS A 626 7.84 1.92 -27.46
CA HIS A 626 7.40 0.73 -26.72
C HIS A 626 7.99 -0.57 -27.27
N ASP A 627 8.04 -1.61 -26.43
CA ASP A 627 8.20 -2.99 -26.85
C ASP A 627 6.87 -3.56 -27.39
N ALA A 628 6.90 -4.81 -27.87
CA ALA A 628 5.72 -5.46 -28.43
C ALA A 628 4.58 -5.63 -27.40
N ALA A 629 4.89 -5.82 -26.12
CA ALA A 629 3.91 -5.91 -25.04
C ALA A 629 3.35 -4.53 -24.63
N GLY A 630 3.81 -3.45 -25.27
CA GLY A 630 3.42 -2.08 -24.96
C GLY A 630 3.95 -1.59 -23.62
N LEU A 631 5.09 -2.10 -23.17
CA LEU A 631 5.88 -1.50 -22.10
C LEU A 631 6.78 -0.44 -22.74
N VAL A 632 6.92 0.76 -22.15
CA VAL A 632 7.76 1.80 -22.79
C VAL A 632 9.22 1.35 -22.74
N LEU A 633 9.98 1.70 -23.77
CA LEU A 633 11.42 1.51 -23.91
C LEU A 633 12.20 2.83 -23.89
N SER A 634 11.67 3.92 -24.48
CA SER A 634 12.30 5.24 -24.40
C SER A 634 11.33 6.38 -24.13
N ARG A 635 11.80 7.29 -23.25
CA ARG A 635 11.24 8.58 -22.80
C ARG A 635 11.82 9.83 -23.42
N THR A 636 11.46 10.20 -24.65
CA THR A 636 11.92 11.47 -25.26
C THR A 636 11.06 12.66 -24.86
N ASP A 637 11.74 13.65 -24.27
CA ASP A 637 11.23 14.96 -23.85
C ASP A 637 10.96 15.89 -25.06
N ALA A 638 10.16 16.96 -24.94
CA ALA A 638 9.87 17.88 -26.06
C ALA A 638 10.92 19.02 -26.18
N LEU A 639 11.80 19.20 -25.19
CA LEU A 639 13.14 19.75 -25.40
C LEU A 639 14.20 18.67 -25.70
N GLY A 640 13.80 17.40 -25.78
CA GLY A 640 14.53 16.35 -26.49
C GLY A 640 15.36 15.36 -25.67
N HIS A 641 15.61 15.56 -24.36
CA HIS A 641 16.41 14.56 -23.64
C HIS A 641 15.62 13.26 -23.43
N THR A 642 16.33 12.14 -23.51
CA THR A 642 15.70 10.83 -23.70
C THR A 642 16.06 9.85 -22.59
N ALA A 643 15.03 9.26 -21.97
CA ALA A 643 15.17 8.10 -21.07
C ALA A 643 15.24 6.82 -21.89
N SER A 644 15.90 5.78 -21.37
CA SER A 644 15.65 4.43 -21.88
C SER A 644 15.70 3.35 -20.81
N VAL A 645 15.05 2.23 -21.10
CA VAL A 645 15.10 0.98 -20.34
C VAL A 645 15.34 -0.20 -21.27
N GLU A 646 16.14 -1.15 -20.80
CA GLU A 646 16.23 -2.51 -21.33
C GLU A 646 15.54 -3.45 -20.34
N ARG A 647 14.68 -4.33 -20.87
CA ARG A 647 13.81 -5.22 -20.09
C ARG A 647 14.17 -6.68 -20.34
N ASP A 648 14.02 -7.53 -19.32
CA ASP A 648 14.15 -8.98 -19.46
C ASP A 648 12.90 -9.62 -20.08
N ALA A 649 12.90 -10.95 -20.24
CA ALA A 649 11.78 -11.70 -20.79
C ALA A 649 10.51 -11.69 -19.91
N PHE A 650 10.62 -11.36 -18.61
CA PHE A 650 9.47 -11.09 -17.74
C PHE A 650 8.99 -9.63 -17.89
N GLY A 651 9.68 -8.82 -18.73
CA GLY A 651 9.54 -7.38 -18.93
C GLY A 651 10.06 -6.50 -17.78
N ARG A 652 10.78 -7.09 -16.81
CA ARG A 652 11.35 -6.35 -15.66
C ARG A 652 12.58 -5.57 -16.14
N PRO A 653 12.85 -4.37 -15.60
CA PRO A 653 14.02 -3.60 -16.02
C PRO A 653 15.31 -4.27 -15.56
N VAL A 654 16.23 -4.50 -16.49
CA VAL A 654 17.60 -4.95 -16.16
C VAL A 654 18.62 -3.82 -16.28
N ARG A 655 18.33 -2.80 -17.09
CA ARG A 655 19.16 -1.61 -17.23
C ARG A 655 18.27 -0.39 -17.53
N ALA A 656 18.48 0.71 -16.83
CA ALA A 656 17.70 1.94 -17.04
C ALA A 656 18.62 3.17 -17.06
N VAL A 657 18.57 3.91 -18.16
CA VAL A 657 19.49 5.00 -18.52
C VAL A 657 18.79 6.36 -18.41
N ALA A 658 19.38 7.23 -17.61
CA ALA A 658 18.99 8.63 -17.42
C ALA A 658 19.54 9.50 -18.58
N PRO A 659 19.09 10.76 -18.74
CA PRO A 659 19.32 11.55 -19.97
C PRO A 659 20.76 12.03 -20.12
N GLY A 660 21.48 12.18 -19.00
CA GLY A 660 22.93 12.38 -18.99
C GLY A 660 23.72 11.07 -18.97
N GLY A 661 23.17 9.98 -19.49
CA GLY A 661 23.83 8.68 -19.66
C GLY A 661 23.99 7.81 -18.41
N ALA A 662 23.64 8.32 -17.22
CA ALA A 662 23.77 7.55 -15.98
C ALA A 662 22.90 6.30 -16.00
N THR A 663 23.53 5.15 -15.80
CA THR A 663 22.94 3.82 -15.96
C THR A 663 22.80 3.14 -14.61
N THR A 664 21.58 2.73 -14.24
CA THR A 664 21.37 1.75 -13.15
C THR A 664 21.21 0.37 -13.77
N VAL A 665 21.79 -0.67 -13.17
CA VAL A 665 21.59 -2.07 -13.53
C VAL A 665 20.88 -2.79 -12.38
N LEU A 666 19.97 -3.70 -12.70
CA LEU A 666 19.10 -4.41 -11.75
C LEU A 666 19.08 -5.91 -12.11
N GLU A 667 19.23 -6.76 -11.10
CA GLU A 667 19.12 -8.23 -11.25
C GLU A 667 17.96 -8.75 -10.40
N TRP A 668 17.20 -9.69 -10.94
CA TRP A 668 15.95 -10.18 -10.35
C TRP A 668 15.93 -11.71 -10.30
N LEU A 669 15.51 -12.26 -9.16
CA LEU A 669 15.14 -13.68 -9.04
C LEU A 669 13.91 -13.97 -9.92
N PRO A 670 13.69 -15.20 -10.43
CA PRO A 670 12.53 -15.51 -11.29
C PRO A 670 11.17 -15.13 -10.69
N GLN A 671 11.06 -15.09 -9.35
CA GLN A 671 9.87 -14.70 -8.59
C GLN A 671 9.52 -13.19 -8.70
N GLY A 672 10.42 -12.37 -9.25
CA GLY A 672 10.26 -10.91 -9.31
C GLY A 672 10.84 -10.16 -8.11
N TRP A 673 11.57 -10.84 -7.22
CA TRP A 673 12.30 -10.20 -6.12
C TRP A 673 13.67 -9.70 -6.60
N LEU A 674 14.03 -8.47 -6.25
CA LEU A 674 15.31 -7.87 -6.59
C LEU A 674 16.44 -8.60 -5.83
N SER A 675 17.51 -9.01 -6.52
CA SER A 675 18.68 -9.66 -5.89
C SER A 675 19.89 -8.74 -5.81
N ARG A 676 20.08 -7.84 -6.79
CA ARG A 676 21.20 -6.89 -6.86
C ARG A 676 20.79 -5.60 -7.58
N ARG A 677 21.32 -4.46 -7.11
CA ARG A 677 21.25 -3.15 -7.76
C ARG A 677 22.67 -2.62 -7.91
N VAL A 678 23.03 -2.13 -9.09
CA VAL A 678 24.27 -1.40 -9.34
C VAL A 678 23.91 0.02 -9.76
N ALA A 679 24.39 0.99 -9.00
CA ALA A 679 24.13 2.40 -9.23
C ALA A 679 25.08 3.00 -10.29
N PRO A 680 24.80 4.20 -10.84
CA PRO A 680 25.59 4.78 -11.92
C PRO A 680 27.01 5.21 -11.57
N ASP A 681 27.41 5.16 -10.30
CA ASP A 681 28.80 5.35 -9.85
C ASP A 681 29.54 4.02 -9.60
N GLY A 682 28.88 2.89 -9.89
CA GLY A 682 29.41 1.54 -9.66
C GLY A 682 29.20 0.99 -8.26
N THR A 683 28.55 1.74 -7.35
CA THR A 683 28.19 1.21 -6.02
C THR A 683 27.09 0.14 -6.13
N GLU A 684 27.06 -0.80 -5.19
CA GLU A 684 26.30 -2.04 -5.32
C GLU A 684 25.54 -2.41 -4.04
N GLU A 685 24.31 -2.87 -4.21
CA GLU A 685 23.46 -3.40 -3.14
C GLU A 685 22.97 -4.81 -3.47
N ARG A 686 22.66 -5.59 -2.44
CA ARG A 686 22.14 -6.95 -2.56
C ARG A 686 21.04 -7.24 -1.54
N TRP A 687 20.12 -8.13 -1.91
CA TRP A 687 19.04 -8.62 -1.04
C TRP A 687 19.02 -10.15 -1.03
N THR A 688 18.71 -10.73 0.14
CA THR A 688 18.43 -12.16 0.28
C THR A 688 17.00 -12.36 0.74
N TRP A 689 16.35 -13.41 0.24
CA TRP A 689 14.94 -13.69 0.48
C TRP A 689 14.78 -15.10 1.07
N ASP A 690 13.74 -15.34 1.89
CA ASP A 690 13.34 -16.71 2.24
C ASP A 690 12.37 -17.31 1.20
N ALA A 691 11.85 -18.50 1.48
CA ALA A 691 10.98 -19.23 0.57
C ALA A 691 9.63 -18.53 0.38
N GLU A 692 9.19 -17.84 1.42
CA GLU A 692 7.92 -17.14 1.55
C GLU A 692 7.92 -15.75 0.90
N GLY A 693 9.10 -15.23 0.54
CA GLY A 693 9.28 -13.92 -0.08
C GLY A 693 9.59 -12.79 0.90
N ASN A 694 10.01 -13.13 2.12
CA ASN A 694 10.46 -12.14 3.11
C ASN A 694 11.94 -11.80 2.88
N CYS A 695 12.28 -10.51 2.86
CA CYS A 695 13.68 -10.07 2.76
C CYS A 695 14.42 -10.41 4.06
N THR A 696 15.30 -11.41 4.04
CA THR A 696 16.05 -11.88 5.22
C THR A 696 17.29 -11.03 5.53
N SER A 697 17.91 -10.43 4.51
CA SER A 697 18.94 -9.40 4.71
C SER A 697 19.10 -8.49 3.49
N HIS A 698 19.50 -7.25 3.76
CA HIS A 698 19.93 -6.27 2.75
C HIS A 698 21.38 -5.88 3.05
N THR A 699 22.20 -5.90 2.02
CA THR A 699 23.58 -5.40 2.03
C THR A 699 23.61 -4.08 1.28
N GLY A 700 23.88 -2.99 1.98
CA GLY A 700 23.95 -1.64 1.43
C GLY A 700 25.26 -1.34 0.67
N PRO A 701 25.39 -0.15 0.05
CA PRO A 701 26.53 0.23 -0.79
C PRO A 701 27.92 0.16 -0.14
N THR A 702 27.98 0.19 1.18
CA THR A 702 29.20 0.11 2.01
C THR A 702 29.55 -1.32 2.44
N GLY A 703 28.79 -2.33 2.02
CA GLY A 703 28.88 -3.70 2.55
C GLY A 703 28.22 -3.89 3.93
N ALA A 704 27.62 -2.83 4.48
CA ALA A 704 26.84 -2.83 5.71
C ALA A 704 25.58 -3.73 5.56
N VAL A 705 25.30 -4.60 6.54
CA VAL A 705 24.20 -5.59 6.43
C VAL A 705 23.12 -5.35 7.48
N THR A 706 21.89 -5.07 7.03
CA THR A 706 20.68 -5.13 7.86
C THR A 706 20.07 -6.53 7.78
N ARG A 707 19.56 -7.05 8.90
CA ARG A 707 18.92 -8.38 8.98
C ARG A 707 17.50 -8.31 9.51
N PHE A 708 16.65 -9.20 9.01
CA PHE A 708 15.25 -9.26 9.38
C PHE A 708 14.88 -10.70 9.76
N GLU A 709 14.14 -10.85 10.87
CA GLU A 709 13.64 -12.12 11.40
C GLU A 709 12.11 -12.09 11.35
N TYR A 710 11.47 -13.18 10.92
CA TYR A 710 10.01 -13.24 10.74
C TYR A 710 9.38 -14.35 11.59
N THR A 711 8.17 -14.09 12.08
CA THR A 711 7.32 -15.05 12.80
C THR A 711 6.15 -15.48 11.91
N HIS A 712 5.14 -16.14 12.50
CA HIS A 712 3.93 -16.59 11.84
C HIS A 712 3.28 -15.51 10.96
N PHE A 713 2.85 -15.89 9.75
CA PHE A 713 2.17 -15.02 8.78
C PHE A 713 2.99 -13.76 8.45
N ASP A 714 4.29 -13.96 8.20
CA ASP A 714 5.19 -12.99 7.56
C ASP A 714 5.30 -11.66 8.33
N ARG A 715 5.04 -11.71 9.63
CA ARG A 715 5.22 -10.60 10.57
C ARG A 715 6.68 -10.51 11.01
N LEU A 716 7.24 -9.31 10.95
CA LEU A 716 8.60 -9.02 11.39
C LEU A 716 8.73 -9.28 12.91
N ALA A 717 9.42 -10.34 13.30
CA ALA A 717 9.74 -10.65 14.70
C ALA A 717 10.86 -9.75 15.24
N ALA A 718 11.85 -9.44 14.41
CA ALA A 718 12.92 -8.51 14.75
C ALA A 718 13.62 -7.91 13.52
N ARG A 719 14.22 -6.74 13.71
CA ARG A 719 15.17 -6.11 12.78
C ARG A 719 16.48 -5.85 13.53
N THR A 720 17.60 -6.21 12.92
CA THR A 720 18.95 -5.84 13.39
C THR A 720 19.59 -4.92 12.36
N GLY A 721 19.91 -3.68 12.75
CA GLY A 721 20.57 -2.69 11.91
C GLY A 721 22.06 -3.01 11.66
N ALA A 722 22.68 -2.26 10.74
CA ALA A 722 24.09 -2.41 10.40
C ALA A 722 25.07 -2.03 11.54
N ASP A 723 24.61 -1.25 12.52
CA ASP A 723 25.32 -0.93 13.76
C ASP A 723 25.09 -1.99 14.87
N GLY A 724 24.30 -3.04 14.59
CA GLY A 724 23.91 -4.08 15.54
C GLY A 724 22.68 -3.74 16.39
N ALA A 725 22.05 -2.57 16.21
CA ALA A 725 20.85 -2.18 16.95
C ALA A 725 19.68 -3.13 16.61
N ARG A 726 19.29 -3.99 17.57
CA ARG A 726 18.18 -4.95 17.40
C ARG A 726 16.90 -4.46 18.07
N HIS A 727 15.85 -4.30 17.25
CA HIS A 727 14.47 -4.13 17.69
C HIS A 727 13.71 -5.44 17.54
N SER A 728 12.80 -5.76 18.46
CA SER A 728 11.90 -6.93 18.32
C SER A 728 10.45 -6.60 18.65
N PHE A 729 9.54 -7.28 17.98
CA PHE A 729 8.12 -6.96 17.93
C PHE A 729 7.31 -8.17 18.41
N ALA A 730 6.43 -7.97 19.40
CA ALA A 730 5.49 -8.97 19.87
C ALA A 730 4.08 -8.66 19.37
N TYR A 731 3.30 -9.71 19.09
CA TYR A 731 1.95 -9.60 18.56
C TYR A 731 0.96 -10.46 19.35
N ASP A 732 -0.31 -10.05 19.36
CA ASP A 732 -1.41 -10.91 19.82
C ASP A 732 -1.80 -11.98 18.78
N THR A 733 -2.79 -12.81 19.11
CA THR A 733 -3.18 -13.95 18.27
C THR A 733 -3.98 -13.59 17.00
N GLU A 734 -4.27 -12.31 16.72
CA GLU A 734 -4.64 -11.85 15.36
C GLU A 734 -3.60 -10.88 14.78
N LEU A 735 -2.33 -11.02 15.20
CA LEU A 735 -1.18 -10.34 14.61
C LEU A 735 -1.18 -8.81 14.80
N ARG A 736 -1.83 -8.31 15.86
CA ARG A 736 -1.78 -6.90 16.27
C ARG A 736 -0.57 -6.66 17.17
N LEU A 737 0.18 -5.58 16.95
CA LEU A 737 1.38 -5.25 17.72
C LEU A 737 1.00 -4.94 19.17
N THR A 738 1.63 -5.62 20.12
CA THR A 738 1.43 -5.44 21.58
C THR A 738 2.65 -4.86 22.28
N GLU A 739 3.85 -5.16 21.78
CA GLU A 739 5.10 -4.70 22.38
C GLU A 739 6.16 -4.45 21.31
N VAL A 740 6.86 -3.33 21.39
CA VAL A 740 8.16 -3.11 20.75
C VAL A 740 9.22 -3.12 21.83
N VAL A 741 10.28 -3.90 21.65
CA VAL A 741 11.46 -3.89 22.50
C VAL A 741 12.61 -3.25 21.75
N ASN A 742 13.21 -2.20 22.32
CA ASN A 742 14.35 -1.49 21.73
C ASN A 742 15.70 -2.17 22.10
N PRO A 743 16.85 -1.73 21.54
CA PRO A 743 18.18 -2.28 21.85
C PRO A 743 18.62 -2.18 23.32
N GLN A 744 17.98 -1.31 24.12
CA GLN A 744 18.22 -1.16 25.56
C GLN A 744 17.32 -2.08 26.42
N GLY A 745 16.38 -2.81 25.80
CA GLY A 745 15.41 -3.66 26.50
C GLY A 745 14.18 -2.93 27.04
N LEU A 746 13.99 -1.65 26.69
CA LEU A 746 12.80 -0.87 27.03
C LEU A 746 11.61 -1.32 26.17
N LYS A 747 10.38 -1.11 26.67
CA LYS A 747 9.14 -1.62 26.06
C LYS A 747 8.14 -0.50 25.75
N TRP A 748 7.86 -0.24 24.47
CA TRP A 748 6.60 0.43 24.09
C TRP A 748 5.53 -0.64 24.13
N SER A 749 4.43 -0.41 24.85
CA SER A 749 3.30 -1.34 24.91
C SER A 749 1.99 -0.73 24.41
N TYR A 750 1.18 -1.59 23.80
CA TYR A 750 -0.16 -1.33 23.32
C TYR A 750 -1.09 -2.35 24.02
N SER A 751 -2.01 -1.85 24.86
CA SER A 751 -3.07 -2.62 25.54
C SER A 751 -4.30 -2.70 24.64
N TYR A 752 -5.54 -2.83 25.19
CA TYR A 752 -6.82 -3.23 24.57
C TYR A 752 -8.06 -2.97 25.58
N ASP A 753 -9.37 -2.78 25.17
CA ASP A 753 -10.72 -2.77 25.95
C ASP A 753 -11.95 -3.68 25.47
N ALA A 754 -12.64 -3.51 24.31
CA ALA A 754 -13.22 -4.57 23.41
C ALA A 754 -13.17 -4.50 21.80
N ALA A 755 -13.80 -3.61 20.96
CA ALA A 755 -13.84 -3.64 19.45
C ALA A 755 -12.59 -3.10 18.73
N GLY A 756 -11.43 -3.41 19.28
CA GLY A 756 -10.12 -2.98 18.80
C GLY A 756 -9.94 -1.49 18.51
N ASN A 757 -10.06 -0.51 19.47
CA ASN A 757 -10.06 0.98 19.38
C ASN A 757 -8.99 1.76 20.24
N LEU A 758 -7.73 2.06 19.85
CA LEU A 758 -6.53 2.39 20.70
C LEU A 758 -6.63 3.42 21.89
N ILE A 759 -7.49 3.17 22.90
CA ILE A 759 -7.73 3.87 24.19
C ILE A 759 -6.51 4.10 25.08
N ARG A 760 -5.35 3.58 24.72
CA ARG A 760 -4.11 3.73 25.48
C ARG A 760 -2.91 3.59 24.54
N GLU A 761 -1.75 3.98 25.00
CA GLU A 761 -0.48 3.31 24.77
C GLU A 761 0.41 3.64 25.98
N SER A 762 1.47 2.87 26.19
CA SER A 762 2.57 3.30 27.06
C SER A 762 3.84 3.34 26.25
N ASP A 763 4.46 4.51 26.17
CA ASP A 763 5.78 4.63 25.57
C ASP A 763 6.86 3.88 26.37
N PHE A 764 8.03 3.75 25.74
CA PHE A 764 9.22 3.13 26.32
C PHE A 764 9.73 3.79 27.62
N ASP A 765 9.32 5.03 27.91
CA ASP A 765 9.63 5.82 29.12
C ASP A 765 8.51 5.72 30.18
N GLY A 766 7.43 4.97 29.89
CA GLY A 766 6.27 4.70 30.73
C GLY A 766 5.12 5.71 30.63
N ARG A 767 5.23 6.77 29.83
CA ARG A 767 4.18 7.80 29.71
C ARG A 767 2.99 7.21 28.96
N THR A 768 1.78 7.56 29.42
CA THR A 768 0.53 6.98 28.93
C THR A 768 -0.29 8.02 28.20
N VAL A 769 -0.69 7.76 26.96
CA VAL A 769 -1.71 8.58 26.27
C VAL A 769 -2.97 7.73 26.12
N ALA A 770 -4.14 8.22 26.51
CA ALA A 770 -5.41 7.47 26.51
C ALA A 770 -6.48 8.10 25.61
N TYR A 771 -7.52 7.36 25.19
CA TYR A 771 -8.38 7.77 24.07
C TYR A 771 -9.82 7.20 24.08
N GLU A 772 -10.75 7.78 23.28
CA GLU A 772 -12.18 7.40 23.25
C GLU A 772 -12.90 7.55 21.89
N TYR A 773 -14.06 6.89 21.76
CA TYR A 773 -14.69 6.53 20.48
C TYR A 773 -16.15 6.88 20.25
N ASP A 774 -16.48 7.22 19.00
CA ASP A 774 -17.84 7.21 18.48
C ASP A 774 -18.24 5.86 17.83
N PRO A 775 -19.53 5.67 17.48
CA PRO A 775 -20.00 4.42 16.89
C PRO A 775 -19.38 4.00 15.55
N MET A 776 -18.92 4.95 14.72
CA MET A 776 -18.28 4.65 13.44
C MET A 776 -16.85 4.13 13.63
N GLY A 777 -16.20 4.48 14.74
CA GLY A 777 -14.77 4.26 14.95
C GLY A 777 -13.93 5.51 14.73
N ARG A 778 -14.47 6.72 14.98
CA ARG A 778 -13.75 8.00 14.89
C ARG A 778 -13.31 8.48 16.29
N PRO A 779 -12.08 9.04 16.45
CA PRO A 779 -11.55 9.45 17.75
C PRO A 779 -12.22 10.73 18.26
N VAL A 780 -13.04 10.62 19.30
CA VAL A 780 -13.72 11.79 19.92
C VAL A 780 -12.98 12.37 21.11
N ALA A 781 -12.04 11.63 21.72
CA ALA A 781 -11.16 12.18 22.75
C ALA A 781 -9.72 11.62 22.73
N ARG A 782 -8.79 12.40 23.30
CA ARG A 782 -7.44 12.01 23.71
C ARG A 782 -7.15 12.61 25.08
N THR A 783 -6.60 11.82 25.98
CA THR A 783 -6.13 12.19 27.32
C THR A 783 -4.60 12.12 27.33
N THR A 784 -3.92 13.23 27.64
CA THR A 784 -2.44 13.31 27.68
C THR A 784 -1.86 12.51 28.86
N PRO A 785 -0.52 12.31 28.93
CA PRO A 785 0.13 11.73 30.11
C PRO A 785 0.02 12.55 31.40
N LEU A 786 -0.51 13.78 31.34
CA LEU A 786 -0.83 14.61 32.51
C LEU A 786 -2.32 14.55 32.90
N GLY A 787 -3.17 13.92 32.06
CA GLY A 787 -4.61 13.83 32.25
C GLY A 787 -5.43 14.84 31.45
N ASP A 788 -4.82 15.68 30.61
CA ASP A 788 -5.53 16.73 29.86
C ASP A 788 -6.39 16.10 28.76
N ARG A 789 -7.69 16.40 28.77
CA ARG A 789 -8.64 15.88 27.78
C ARG A 789 -8.78 16.84 26.59
N ILE A 790 -8.48 16.33 25.41
CA ILE A 790 -8.65 16.97 24.09
C ILE A 790 -9.79 16.26 23.37
N THR A 791 -10.76 16.99 22.82
CA THR A 791 -11.90 16.40 22.10
C THR A 791 -12.03 16.87 20.66
N SER A 792 -12.73 16.09 19.85
CA SER A 792 -13.03 16.39 18.44
C SER A 792 -14.49 16.09 18.11
N GLU A 793 -15.14 17.00 17.37
CA GLU A 793 -16.48 16.83 16.82
C GLU A 793 -16.42 16.64 15.29
N TYR A 794 -17.31 15.80 14.76
CA TYR A 794 -17.35 15.43 13.34
C TYR A 794 -18.72 15.70 12.72
N ASP A 795 -18.75 16.05 11.43
CA ASP A 795 -19.99 16.09 10.64
C ASP A 795 -20.38 14.71 10.07
N VAL A 796 -21.50 14.71 9.32
CA VAL A 796 -22.06 13.54 8.61
C VAL A 796 -21.15 13.02 7.47
N MET A 797 -20.15 13.80 7.08
CA MET A 797 -19.12 13.43 6.09
C MET A 797 -17.81 13.01 6.76
N SER A 798 -17.80 12.87 8.09
CA SER A 798 -16.61 12.55 8.91
C SER A 798 -15.47 13.56 8.83
N ARG A 799 -15.79 14.83 8.54
CA ARG A 799 -14.86 15.96 8.61
C ARG A 799 -14.90 16.56 10.03
N VAL A 800 -13.75 16.96 10.57
CA VAL A 800 -13.67 17.59 11.91
C VAL A 800 -14.24 19.00 11.85
N VAL A 801 -15.32 19.28 12.57
CA VAL A 801 -15.96 20.62 12.61
C VAL A 801 -15.55 21.45 13.83
N ALA A 802 -15.16 20.78 14.92
CA ALA A 802 -14.57 21.44 16.08
C ALA A 802 -13.51 20.56 16.76
N LYS A 803 -12.53 21.20 17.40
CA LYS A 803 -11.56 20.61 18.32
C LYS A 803 -11.54 21.43 19.60
N GLU A 804 -11.55 20.80 20.77
CA GLU A 804 -11.42 21.50 22.05
C GLU A 804 -10.17 21.05 22.82
N VAL A 805 -9.44 22.02 23.38
CA VAL A 805 -8.27 21.80 24.23
C VAL A 805 -8.32 22.74 25.42
N ALA A 806 -8.45 22.22 26.64
CA ALA A 806 -8.55 23.03 27.87
C ALA A 806 -9.57 24.19 27.77
N GLY A 807 -10.77 23.90 27.26
CA GLY A 807 -11.83 24.90 27.03
C GLY A 807 -11.61 25.84 25.84
N ARG A 808 -10.46 25.76 25.16
CA ARG A 808 -10.17 26.51 23.91
C ARG A 808 -10.74 25.73 22.72
N ARG A 809 -11.83 26.22 22.13
CA ARG A 809 -12.50 25.58 20.99
C ARG A 809 -12.05 26.19 19.66
N THR A 810 -11.54 25.36 18.76
CA THR A 810 -11.20 25.71 17.37
C THR A 810 -12.25 25.13 16.44
N HIS A 811 -12.76 25.96 15.53
CA HIS A 811 -13.78 25.59 14.54
C HIS A 811 -13.18 25.48 13.13
N TYR A 812 -13.77 24.61 12.31
CA TYR A 812 -13.37 24.35 10.93
C TYR A 812 -14.58 24.47 10.01
N THR A 813 -14.40 25.04 8.82
CA THR A 813 -15.42 25.06 7.77
C THR A 813 -14.86 24.49 6.46
N TYR A 814 -15.75 24.00 5.61
CA TYR A 814 -15.42 23.29 4.39
C TYR A 814 -16.13 23.91 3.18
N ASP A 815 -15.48 23.88 2.02
CA ASP A 815 -16.11 24.21 0.75
C ASP A 815 -16.98 23.04 0.24
N ALA A 816 -17.71 23.25 -0.86
CA ALA A 816 -18.59 22.24 -1.43
C ALA A 816 -17.87 20.96 -1.91
N ALA A 817 -16.54 20.98 -2.04
CA ALA A 817 -15.73 19.81 -2.36
C ALA A 817 -15.16 19.12 -1.10
N GLY A 818 -15.57 19.56 0.10
CA GLY A 818 -15.08 19.04 1.37
C GLY A 818 -13.64 19.46 1.71
N ARG A 819 -13.08 20.48 1.05
CA ARG A 819 -11.74 21.02 1.34
C ARG A 819 -11.87 22.11 2.40
N VAL A 820 -10.90 22.24 3.32
CA VAL A 820 -10.95 23.30 4.35
C VAL A 820 -11.04 24.68 3.68
N ALA A 821 -12.05 25.46 4.09
CA ALA A 821 -12.33 26.82 3.64
C ALA A 821 -11.96 27.85 4.73
N SER A 822 -12.18 27.53 6.01
CA SER A 822 -11.64 28.32 7.13
C SER A 822 -11.28 27.48 8.35
N VAL A 823 -10.39 28.03 9.17
CA VAL A 823 -10.08 27.57 10.53
C VAL A 823 -10.11 28.78 11.45
N THR A 824 -10.84 28.69 12.57
CA THR A 824 -11.00 29.81 13.50
C THR A 824 -10.79 29.34 14.94
N SER A 825 -9.78 29.89 15.60
CA SER A 825 -9.46 29.65 17.01
C SER A 825 -9.69 30.92 17.84
N PRO A 826 -9.62 30.87 19.18
CA PRO A 826 -9.75 32.07 20.02
C PRO A 826 -8.63 33.10 19.85
N THR A 827 -7.54 32.76 19.15
CA THR A 827 -6.33 33.61 19.02
C THR A 827 -5.92 33.93 17.59
N SER A 828 -6.40 33.20 16.58
CA SER A 828 -6.10 33.43 15.15
C SER A 828 -7.14 32.78 14.23
N GLY A 829 -7.36 33.38 13.07
CA GLY A 829 -8.26 32.89 12.01
C GLY A 829 -7.61 32.85 10.62
N ILE A 830 -7.88 31.76 9.89
CA ILE A 830 -7.40 31.50 8.53
C ILE A 830 -8.59 31.26 7.60
N SER A 831 -8.59 31.85 6.39
CA SER A 831 -9.51 31.50 5.31
C SER A 831 -8.80 31.30 3.97
N LEU A 832 -9.35 30.40 3.13
CA LEU A 832 -8.77 29.97 1.85
C LEU A 832 -9.77 30.16 0.71
N GLU A 833 -9.42 30.98 -0.27
CA GLU A 833 -10.15 31.10 -1.55
C GLU A 833 -9.56 30.11 -2.56
N ARG A 834 -10.40 29.41 -3.33
CA ARG A 834 -9.98 28.43 -4.36
C ARG A 834 -10.64 28.71 -5.70
N ASP A 835 -9.99 28.28 -6.78
CA ASP A 835 -10.59 28.25 -8.11
C ASP A 835 -11.38 26.96 -8.40
N VAL A 836 -11.98 26.90 -9.59
CA VAL A 836 -12.85 25.81 -10.06
C VAL A 836 -12.14 24.46 -10.24
N ILE A 837 -10.79 24.39 -10.13
CA ILE A 837 -10.05 23.12 -10.06
C ILE A 837 -9.34 22.93 -8.70
N GLY A 838 -9.70 23.73 -7.70
CA GLY A 838 -9.26 23.60 -6.31
C GLY A 838 -7.91 24.23 -5.96
N ARG A 839 -7.24 24.96 -6.88
CA ARG A 839 -5.99 25.68 -6.60
C ARG A 839 -6.30 26.84 -5.64
N VAL A 840 -5.49 27.03 -4.60
CA VAL A 840 -5.66 28.15 -3.66
C VAL A 840 -5.26 29.45 -4.35
N VAL A 841 -6.22 30.35 -4.58
CA VAL A 841 -5.99 31.66 -5.21
C VAL A 841 -5.78 32.77 -4.18
N ALA A 842 -6.26 32.57 -2.95
CA ALA A 842 -5.91 33.43 -1.82
C ALA A 842 -5.90 32.70 -0.48
N GLU A 843 -5.08 33.19 0.42
CA GLU A 843 -4.91 32.73 1.79
C GLU A 843 -4.92 33.97 2.69
N THR A 844 -5.89 34.09 3.59
CA THR A 844 -6.00 35.22 4.53
C THR A 844 -5.78 34.74 5.95
N VAL A 845 -4.75 35.27 6.61
CA VAL A 845 -4.45 35.00 8.02
C VAL A 845 -4.59 36.30 8.80
N ASP A 846 -5.48 36.34 9.79
CA ASP A 846 -5.73 37.50 10.66
C ASP A 846 -5.86 38.82 9.87
N GLY A 847 -6.73 38.80 8.86
CA GLY A 847 -7.02 39.93 7.97
C GLY A 847 -5.96 40.22 6.88
N ARG A 848 -4.87 39.44 6.79
CA ARG A 848 -3.77 39.67 5.84
C ARG A 848 -3.78 38.64 4.72
N THR A 849 -4.22 39.07 3.53
CA THR A 849 -4.36 38.18 2.36
C THR A 849 -3.08 38.08 1.52
N THR A 850 -2.56 36.86 1.34
CA THR A 850 -1.65 36.52 0.23
C THR A 850 -2.49 36.04 -0.95
N ARG A 851 -2.20 36.50 -2.18
CA ARG A 851 -2.86 36.01 -3.41
C ARG A 851 -1.89 35.29 -4.34
N PHE A 852 -2.41 34.37 -5.15
CA PHE A 852 -1.63 33.54 -6.06
C PHE A 852 -2.24 33.54 -7.46
N ALA A 853 -1.40 33.38 -8.49
CA ALA A 853 -1.85 33.16 -9.87
C ALA A 853 -1.13 31.95 -10.47
N TYR A 854 -1.80 31.30 -11.42
CA TYR A 854 -1.36 30.06 -12.06
C TYR A 854 -1.39 30.18 -13.58
N ASP A 855 -0.74 29.26 -14.29
CA ASP A 855 -0.97 29.01 -15.71
C ASP A 855 -1.84 27.76 -15.95
N ALA A 856 -2.16 27.48 -17.23
CA ALA A 856 -2.95 26.32 -17.66
C ALA A 856 -2.34 24.98 -17.19
N ALA A 857 -1.01 24.90 -17.12
CA ALA A 857 -0.25 23.77 -16.61
C ALA A 857 -0.31 23.60 -15.07
N GLY A 858 -0.97 24.51 -14.35
CA GLY A 858 -1.12 24.50 -12.89
C GLY A 858 0.08 25.07 -12.12
N ARG A 859 1.00 25.77 -12.78
CA ARG A 859 2.26 26.29 -12.20
C ARG A 859 2.04 27.68 -11.62
N ARG A 860 2.60 27.98 -10.44
CA ARG A 860 2.37 29.27 -9.76
C ARG A 860 3.19 30.42 -10.38
N THR A 861 2.62 31.07 -11.38
CA THR A 861 3.18 32.23 -12.09
C THR A 861 3.27 33.50 -11.23
N ALA A 862 2.46 33.67 -10.18
CA ALA A 862 2.62 34.79 -9.25
C ALA A 862 2.29 34.49 -7.78
N ARG A 863 2.90 35.27 -6.89
CA ARG A 863 2.50 35.49 -5.49
C ARG A 863 2.44 36.99 -5.23
N ILE A 864 1.38 37.45 -4.57
CA ILE A 864 1.19 38.82 -4.09
C ILE A 864 1.12 38.76 -2.56
N THR A 865 1.97 39.51 -1.86
CA THR A 865 1.94 39.57 -0.38
C THR A 865 0.78 40.46 0.13
N PRO A 866 0.46 40.40 1.43
CA PRO A 866 -0.46 41.37 2.06
C PRO A 866 -0.01 42.84 1.97
N THR A 867 1.26 43.09 1.64
CA THR A 867 1.83 44.43 1.38
C THR A 867 1.79 44.83 -0.10
N GLY A 868 1.19 44.01 -0.97
CA GLY A 868 1.11 44.25 -2.41
C GLY A 868 2.37 43.90 -3.21
N ALA A 869 3.44 43.43 -2.56
CA ALA A 869 4.68 43.05 -3.25
C ALA A 869 4.47 41.80 -4.12
N VAL A 870 4.80 41.90 -5.41
CA VAL A 870 4.54 40.85 -6.41
C VAL A 870 5.82 40.12 -6.77
N ALA A 871 5.86 38.82 -6.49
CA ALA A 871 6.86 37.90 -7.01
C ALA A 871 6.27 37.12 -8.19
N ARG A 872 6.91 37.19 -9.37
CA ARG A 872 6.51 36.49 -10.60
C ARG A 872 7.50 35.39 -10.95
N SER A 873 6.98 34.20 -11.25
CA SER A 873 7.73 33.06 -11.74
C SER A 873 7.56 32.93 -13.26
N ALA A 874 8.64 32.61 -13.96
CA ALA A 874 8.60 32.20 -15.36
C ALA A 874 9.11 30.76 -15.51
N TYR A 875 8.70 30.14 -16.60
CA TYR A 875 8.82 28.73 -16.93
C TYR A 875 8.86 28.67 -18.47
N ASP A 876 9.67 27.80 -19.06
CA ASP A 876 9.43 27.29 -20.40
C ASP A 876 8.43 26.12 -20.29
N GLU A 877 8.65 25.02 -20.98
CA GLU A 877 7.66 23.98 -21.16
C GLU A 877 7.88 22.75 -20.21
N VAL A 878 9.04 22.63 -19.53
CA VAL A 878 9.82 21.39 -19.30
C VAL A 878 10.08 20.90 -17.85
N GLY A 879 10.31 21.80 -16.91
CA GLY A 879 10.72 21.54 -15.52
C GLY A 879 11.13 22.82 -14.78
N ASN A 880 12.38 23.06 -14.43
CA ASN A 880 12.84 24.21 -13.61
C ASN A 880 12.32 25.67 -13.95
N ARG A 881 12.09 26.56 -12.99
CA ARG A 881 11.49 27.92 -13.21
C ARG A 881 12.49 28.95 -13.78
N THR A 882 12.50 29.21 -15.11
CA THR A 882 13.43 30.10 -15.86
C THR A 882 13.87 31.36 -15.11
N ALA A 883 12.92 32.09 -14.54
CA ALA A 883 13.20 33.28 -13.73
C ALA A 883 12.27 33.42 -12.53
N LEU A 884 12.76 34.09 -11.48
CA LEU A 884 11.94 34.68 -10.43
C LEU A 884 12.21 36.19 -10.42
N ARG A 885 11.16 37.00 -10.61
CA ARG A 885 11.24 38.48 -10.54
C ARG A 885 10.46 38.97 -9.33
N SER A 886 11.04 39.86 -8.53
CA SER A 886 10.38 40.45 -7.36
C SER A 886 11.00 41.81 -7.08
N ASP A 887 10.17 42.85 -7.00
CA ASP A 887 10.58 44.22 -6.64
C ASP A 887 11.82 44.73 -7.40
N GLY A 888 11.75 44.72 -8.75
CA GLY A 888 12.85 45.06 -9.65
C GLY A 888 13.97 44.00 -9.75
N HIS A 889 14.23 43.25 -8.69
CA HIS A 889 15.25 42.20 -8.67
C HIS A 889 14.83 40.97 -9.49
N THR A 890 15.80 40.34 -10.16
CA THR A 890 15.61 39.10 -10.93
C THR A 890 16.63 38.06 -10.50
N LEU A 891 16.15 36.83 -10.27
CA LEU A 891 16.96 35.61 -10.29
C LEU A 891 16.72 34.93 -11.63
N THR A 892 17.76 34.72 -12.44
CA THR A 892 17.74 33.77 -13.55
C THR A 892 18.44 32.49 -13.10
N PHE A 893 18.11 31.37 -13.74
CA PHE A 893 18.74 30.09 -13.45
C PHE A 893 18.74 29.21 -14.72
N ALA A 894 19.69 28.29 -14.83
CA ALA A 894 19.83 27.30 -15.90
C ALA A 894 20.06 25.91 -15.27
N HIS A 895 19.58 24.86 -15.93
CA HIS A 895 19.53 23.51 -15.38
C HIS A 895 20.08 22.49 -16.37
N ASP A 896 20.57 21.35 -15.85
CA ASP A 896 21.04 20.24 -16.67
C ASP A 896 19.89 19.38 -17.19
N SER A 897 20.27 18.25 -17.79
CA SER A 897 19.34 17.29 -18.36
C SER A 897 18.52 16.50 -17.36
N TRP A 898 18.72 16.63 -16.05
CA TRP A 898 18.02 15.89 -14.97
C TRP A 898 17.29 16.84 -14.02
N GLY A 899 17.15 18.08 -14.47
CA GLY A 899 16.54 19.16 -13.73
C GLY A 899 17.30 19.56 -12.47
N LYS A 900 18.61 19.36 -12.44
CA LYS A 900 19.44 19.94 -11.39
C LYS A 900 19.85 21.34 -11.80
N GLU A 901 19.80 22.26 -10.83
CA GLU A 901 20.24 23.64 -11.03
C GLU A 901 21.76 23.64 -11.27
N VAL A 902 22.23 24.06 -12.45
CA VAL A 902 23.67 24.18 -12.75
C VAL A 902 24.17 25.61 -12.70
N ALA A 903 23.29 26.60 -12.85
CA ALA A 903 23.61 28.01 -12.64
C ALA A 903 22.40 28.77 -12.09
N ARG A 904 22.65 29.73 -11.18
CA ARG A 904 21.69 30.72 -10.70
C ARG A 904 22.37 32.09 -10.63
N SER A 905 21.90 33.04 -11.41
CA SER A 905 22.46 34.39 -11.50
C SER A 905 21.53 35.43 -10.87
N PHE A 906 22.11 36.44 -10.23
CA PHE A 906 21.40 37.53 -9.56
C PHE A 906 22.21 38.84 -9.61
N GLY A 907 21.51 39.97 -9.47
CA GLY A 907 22.10 41.30 -9.66
C GLY A 907 21.81 41.90 -11.05
N PRO A 908 22.51 42.97 -11.45
CA PRO A 908 22.29 43.63 -12.74
C PRO A 908 22.82 42.78 -13.91
N ALA A 909 22.12 42.81 -15.05
CA ALA A 909 22.44 41.96 -16.20
C ALA A 909 23.86 42.15 -16.77
N GLY A 910 24.45 43.34 -16.64
CA GLY A 910 25.83 43.64 -17.06
C GLY A 910 26.92 43.25 -16.06
N ALA A 911 26.56 42.84 -14.83
CA ALA A 911 27.50 42.37 -13.80
C ALA A 911 26.81 41.39 -12.83
N PRO A 912 26.37 40.21 -13.31
CA PRO A 912 25.69 39.23 -12.48
C PRO A 912 26.65 38.54 -11.51
N VAL A 913 26.16 38.27 -10.30
CA VAL A 913 26.76 37.28 -9.39
C VAL A 913 26.10 35.93 -9.69
N THR A 914 26.89 34.89 -9.97
CA THR A 914 26.37 33.58 -10.38
C THR A 914 26.85 32.47 -9.46
N LEU A 915 25.90 31.68 -8.94
CA LEU A 915 26.17 30.41 -8.28
C LEU A 915 26.13 29.31 -9.35
N HIS A 916 27.26 28.70 -9.64
CA HIS A 916 27.36 27.46 -10.42
C HIS A 916 27.28 26.25 -9.49
N SER A 917 26.69 25.16 -9.96
CA SER A 917 26.64 23.88 -9.24
C SER A 917 26.93 22.73 -10.22
N ARG A 918 27.67 21.71 -9.76
CA ARG A 918 27.95 20.48 -10.50
C ARG A 918 27.40 19.27 -9.75
N TRP A 919 26.96 18.26 -10.49
CA TRP A 919 26.31 17.07 -9.98
C TRP A 919 27.00 15.83 -10.55
N ASN A 920 27.03 14.72 -9.81
CA ASN A 920 27.50 13.43 -10.34
C ASN A 920 26.34 12.59 -10.90
N ALA A 921 26.68 11.43 -11.48
CA ALA A 921 25.73 10.43 -11.99
C ALA A 921 24.82 9.79 -10.93
N MET A 922 24.85 10.26 -9.67
CA MET A 922 23.88 9.91 -8.62
C MET A 922 23.01 11.12 -8.21
N GLY A 923 23.08 12.23 -8.94
CA GLY A 923 22.37 13.46 -8.62
C GLY A 923 22.84 14.13 -7.32
N ARG A 924 24.01 13.74 -6.78
CA ARG A 924 24.66 14.36 -5.61
C ARG A 924 25.51 15.55 -6.07
N LEU A 925 25.49 16.62 -5.29
CA LEU A 925 26.19 17.88 -5.56
C LEU A 925 27.70 17.70 -5.38
N THR A 926 28.51 17.72 -6.43
CA THR A 926 29.97 17.52 -6.33
C THR A 926 30.75 18.81 -6.15
N SER A 927 30.28 19.94 -6.71
CA SER A 927 30.88 21.25 -6.42
C SER A 927 29.91 22.42 -6.54
N GLN A 928 30.25 23.52 -5.88
CA GLN A 928 29.61 24.83 -6.04
C GLN A 928 30.67 25.94 -6.10
N SER A 929 30.51 26.86 -7.04
CA SER A 929 31.29 28.10 -7.08
C SER A 929 30.38 29.31 -7.22
N LEU A 930 30.71 30.39 -6.51
CA LEU A 930 30.03 31.68 -6.59
C LEU A 930 30.98 32.67 -7.26
N THR A 931 30.59 33.23 -8.39
CA THR A 931 31.41 34.13 -9.23
C THR A 931 30.77 35.51 -9.36
N ALA A 932 31.58 36.54 -9.59
CA ALA A 932 31.13 37.89 -9.95
C ALA A 932 32.07 38.45 -11.02
N GLY A 933 31.63 38.37 -12.28
CA GLY A 933 32.58 38.32 -13.41
C GLY A 933 33.55 37.14 -13.23
N ASP A 934 34.80 37.31 -13.64
CA ASP A 934 35.85 36.28 -13.52
C ASP A 934 36.31 36.03 -12.07
N ARG A 935 35.87 36.86 -11.11
CA ARG A 935 36.28 36.72 -9.70
C ARG A 935 35.45 35.67 -8.97
N ALA A 936 36.08 34.56 -8.60
CA ALA A 936 35.52 33.63 -7.61
C ALA A 936 35.40 34.31 -6.23
N LEU A 937 34.21 34.22 -5.64
CA LEU A 937 33.87 34.66 -4.28
C LEU A 937 33.85 33.48 -3.30
N ARG A 938 33.59 32.27 -3.82
CA ARG A 938 33.58 31.00 -3.09
C ARG A 938 33.77 29.86 -4.08
N ALA A 939 34.48 28.81 -3.71
CA ALA A 939 34.58 27.56 -4.47
C ALA A 939 34.64 26.39 -3.49
N ARG A 940 33.85 25.33 -3.74
CA ARG A 940 33.68 24.21 -2.83
C ARG A 940 33.49 22.89 -3.56
N ALA A 941 34.18 21.86 -3.12
CA ALA A 941 33.97 20.48 -3.52
C ALA A 941 33.37 19.65 -2.37
N TYR A 942 32.63 18.59 -2.72
CA TYR A 942 31.91 17.71 -1.80
C TYR A 942 32.20 16.24 -2.17
N GLY A 943 32.59 15.44 -1.19
CA GLY A 943 32.84 14.01 -1.34
C GLY A 943 31.89 13.17 -0.47
N TYR A 944 31.52 12.00 -0.96
CA TYR A 944 30.49 11.16 -0.39
C TYR A 944 30.95 9.71 -0.26
N ARG A 945 30.50 9.06 0.82
CA ARG A 945 30.58 7.61 1.00
C ARG A 945 29.70 6.90 -0.03
N ALA A 946 29.93 5.60 -0.24
CA ALA A 946 29.17 4.78 -1.18
C ALA A 946 27.65 4.84 -0.96
N ASP A 947 27.21 4.91 0.30
CA ASP A 947 25.81 5.02 0.73
C ASP A 947 25.26 6.47 0.69
N GLY A 948 26.03 7.43 0.19
CA GLY A 948 25.59 8.81 -0.05
C GLY A 948 25.71 9.75 1.14
N HIS A 949 26.18 9.30 2.31
CA HIS A 949 26.55 10.22 3.39
C HIS A 949 27.77 11.08 3.01
N LEU A 950 27.85 12.29 3.55
CA LEU A 950 28.90 13.27 3.23
C LEU A 950 30.18 12.98 4.02
N GLU A 951 31.27 12.64 3.33
CA GLU A 951 32.59 12.36 3.94
C GLU A 951 33.48 13.59 4.02
N HIS A 952 33.38 14.53 3.07
CA HIS A 952 34.17 15.77 3.15
C HIS A 952 33.57 16.96 2.40
N ILE A 953 33.95 18.15 2.85
CA ILE A 953 33.78 19.44 2.16
C ILE A 953 35.17 20.09 2.06
N ALA A 954 35.61 20.43 0.86
CA ALA A 954 36.79 21.27 0.64
C ALA A 954 36.37 22.68 0.22
N ASP A 955 37.04 23.71 0.73
CA ASP A 955 36.93 25.10 0.26
C ASP A 955 38.12 25.38 -0.67
N GLU A 956 37.88 25.24 -1.97
CA GLU A 956 38.91 25.23 -3.02
C GLU A 956 39.64 26.58 -3.16
N LEU A 957 39.06 27.66 -2.61
CA LEU A 957 39.63 29.01 -2.66
C LEU A 957 40.65 29.27 -1.55
N HIS A 958 40.58 28.53 -0.44
CA HIS A 958 41.47 28.66 0.73
C HIS A 958 42.30 27.40 1.01
N GLY A 959 42.01 26.28 0.35
CA GLY A 959 42.63 24.97 0.62
C GLY A 959 42.14 24.28 1.90
N ALA A 960 41.28 24.93 2.69
CA ALA A 960 40.74 24.39 3.92
C ALA A 960 39.77 23.23 3.66
N ARG A 961 39.91 22.14 4.40
CA ARG A 961 39.08 20.93 4.29
C ARG A 961 38.37 20.64 5.61
N LYS A 962 37.16 20.07 5.54
CA LYS A 962 36.44 19.43 6.64
C LYS A 962 36.13 17.99 6.24
N ASP A 963 36.53 17.03 7.06
CA ASP A 963 36.32 15.59 6.93
C ASP A 963 35.39 15.07 8.02
N PHE A 964 34.59 14.06 7.68
CA PHE A 964 33.62 13.41 8.56
C PHE A 964 33.94 11.90 8.63
N GLU A 965 34.35 11.43 9.80
CA GLU A 965 34.41 10.01 10.13
C GLU A 965 33.00 9.58 10.55
N LEU A 966 32.44 8.54 9.91
CA LEU A 966 31.03 8.15 10.05
C LEU A 966 30.91 6.69 10.47
N ASP A 967 29.93 6.38 11.33
CA ASP A 967 29.61 5.01 11.74
C ASP A 967 28.86 4.21 10.63
N PRO A 968 28.57 2.91 10.83
CA PRO A 968 27.91 2.07 9.81
C PRO A 968 26.53 2.55 9.35
N VAL A 969 25.86 3.44 10.09
CA VAL A 969 24.54 4.03 9.75
C VAL A 969 24.62 5.55 9.49
N GLY A 970 25.84 6.09 9.34
CA GLY A 970 26.08 7.45 8.88
C GLY A 970 26.10 8.53 9.97
N ARG A 971 26.08 8.15 11.25
CA ARG A 971 26.23 9.11 12.37
C ARG A 971 27.69 9.57 12.46
N PRO A 972 27.99 10.87 12.60
CA PRO A 972 29.38 11.35 12.72
C PRO A 972 30.05 10.87 14.01
N LEU A 973 31.19 10.18 13.90
CA LEU A 973 32.05 9.80 15.03
C LEU A 973 33.14 10.85 15.29
N ARG A 974 33.60 11.53 14.23
CA ARG A 974 34.59 12.61 14.30
C ARG A 974 34.37 13.58 13.15
N VAL A 975 34.57 14.87 13.40
CA VAL A 975 34.63 15.88 12.34
C VAL A 975 35.95 16.64 12.48
N THR A 976 36.81 16.54 11.48
CA THR A 976 38.15 17.15 11.48
C THR A 976 38.19 18.28 10.46
N ALA A 977 38.71 19.44 10.83
CA ALA A 977 38.93 20.57 9.93
C ALA A 977 40.14 21.40 10.40
N GLU A 978 40.46 22.48 9.69
CA GLU A 978 41.64 23.28 10.00
C GLU A 978 41.64 23.81 11.45
N ASN A 979 42.62 23.36 12.24
CA ASN A 979 42.75 23.64 13.68
C ASN A 979 41.49 23.26 14.52
N TRP A 980 40.68 22.31 14.06
CA TRP A 980 39.36 21.99 14.63
C TRP A 980 39.06 20.49 14.61
N THR A 981 38.69 19.92 15.75
CA THR A 981 38.30 18.50 15.84
C THR A 981 37.11 18.36 16.79
N GLU A 982 36.00 17.83 16.28
CA GLU A 982 34.86 17.34 17.04
C GLU A 982 34.93 15.80 17.11
N SER A 983 34.45 15.19 18.19
CA SER A 983 34.26 13.74 18.28
C SER A 983 33.01 13.37 19.07
N TYR A 984 32.41 12.23 18.75
CA TYR A 984 31.11 11.81 19.25
C TYR A 984 31.11 10.30 19.54
N ALA A 985 30.23 9.87 20.45
CA ALA A 985 29.97 8.46 20.69
C ALA A 985 28.48 8.24 21.00
N TYR A 986 27.96 7.10 20.55
CA TYR A 986 26.54 6.73 20.65
C TYR A 986 26.38 5.41 21.45
N ASP A 987 25.20 5.18 22.02
CA ASP A 987 24.81 3.86 22.53
C ASP A 987 24.13 2.99 21.44
N ALA A 988 23.77 1.75 21.80
CA ALA A 988 23.14 0.81 20.88
C ALA A 988 21.70 1.19 20.44
N ALA A 989 21.13 2.25 20.99
CA ALA A 989 19.87 2.86 20.53
C ALA A 989 20.10 4.22 19.84
N GLY A 990 21.36 4.59 19.55
CA GLY A 990 21.72 5.83 18.85
C GLY A 990 21.79 7.07 19.74
N ASN A 991 21.60 6.97 21.05
CA ASN A 991 21.68 8.12 21.96
C ASN A 991 23.11 8.63 22.03
N GLU A 992 23.32 9.93 21.85
CA GLU A 992 24.64 10.55 22.07
C GLU A 992 25.04 10.39 23.56
N ILE A 993 26.14 9.67 23.82
CA ILE A 993 26.67 9.39 25.16
C ILE A 993 27.98 10.11 25.47
N ARG A 994 28.59 10.75 24.47
CA ARG A 994 29.71 11.69 24.62
C ARG A 994 29.80 12.59 23.38
N ALA A 995 30.18 13.85 23.58
CA ALA A 995 30.62 14.72 22.49
C ALA A 995 31.75 15.65 22.93
N ASP A 996 32.83 15.73 22.18
CA ASP A 996 34.02 16.55 22.46
C ASP A 996 34.28 17.55 21.31
N TRP A 997 34.80 18.74 21.62
CA TRP A 997 35.06 19.80 20.64
C TRP A 997 35.96 20.92 21.20
N PRO A 998 36.58 21.79 20.36
CA PRO A 998 37.61 22.73 20.81
C PRO A 998 37.08 23.84 21.73
N ASP A 999 37.89 24.37 22.64
CA ASP A 999 37.51 25.48 23.53
C ASP A 999 37.12 26.77 22.79
N ARG A 1000 37.57 26.94 21.54
CA ARG A 1000 37.19 28.06 20.66
C ARG A 1000 35.79 27.93 20.04
N ALA A 1001 35.08 26.83 20.31
CA ALA A 1001 33.70 26.65 19.89
C ALA A 1001 32.72 27.43 20.77
N ALA A 1002 31.51 27.68 20.25
CA ALA A 1002 30.39 28.06 21.09
C ALA A 1002 29.99 26.89 22.03
N ARG A 1003 29.26 27.21 23.11
CA ARG A 1003 28.55 26.23 23.95
C ARG A 1003 29.43 25.17 24.65
N THR A 1004 30.68 25.48 25.01
CA THR A 1004 31.62 24.54 25.69
C THR A 1004 31.08 23.90 26.98
N GLU A 1005 30.00 24.41 27.57
CA GLU A 1005 29.24 23.72 28.62
C GLU A 1005 28.67 22.35 28.24
N GLY A 1006 28.35 22.11 26.96
CA GLY A 1006 27.76 20.86 26.47
C GLY A 1006 28.78 19.75 26.18
N ARG A 1007 30.06 20.02 26.45
CA ARG A 1007 31.17 19.15 26.10
C ARG A 1007 31.40 18.07 27.14
N GLY A 1008 31.75 16.89 26.64
CA GLY A 1008 32.22 15.73 27.38
C GLY A 1008 31.15 14.66 27.54
N ASP A 1009 31.26 13.98 28.68
CA ASP A 1009 30.33 12.95 29.13
C ASP A 1009 28.95 13.54 29.51
N ARG A 1010 28.07 12.65 29.94
CA ARG A 1010 26.62 12.74 29.74
C ARG A 1010 25.93 11.84 30.82
N SER A 1011 24.65 12.05 31.15
CA SER A 1011 23.71 11.08 31.83
C SER A 1011 22.34 10.92 31.11
N VAL A 1012 21.83 9.69 30.90
CA VAL A 1012 20.50 9.34 30.29
C VAL A 1012 19.81 8.22 31.06
N GLN A 1013 18.48 8.27 31.09
CA GLN A 1013 17.58 7.27 31.66
C GLN A 1013 16.36 7.06 30.75
N GLY A 1014 16.06 5.82 30.33
CA GLY A 1014 15.14 5.64 29.19
C GLY A 1014 15.83 6.21 27.95
N THR A 1015 15.21 7.21 27.32
CA THR A 1015 15.94 8.19 26.49
C THR A 1015 15.90 9.60 27.06
N ARG A 1016 15.39 9.82 28.29
CA ARG A 1016 15.47 11.12 28.98
C ARG A 1016 16.92 11.52 29.10
N VAL A 1017 17.19 12.67 28.54
CA VAL A 1017 18.48 13.30 28.33
C VAL A 1017 18.77 14.17 29.57
N LEU A 1018 19.49 13.63 30.57
CA LEU A 1018 19.54 14.19 31.93
C LEU A 1018 20.67 15.20 32.17
N SER A 1019 21.85 15.00 31.59
CA SER A 1019 22.94 15.98 31.66
C SER A 1019 23.90 15.95 30.47
N ALA A 1020 24.30 17.14 30.01
CA ALA A 1020 25.16 17.35 28.84
C ALA A 1020 26.43 18.08 29.28
N GLY A 1021 27.47 17.34 29.69
CA GLY A 1021 28.67 17.90 30.30
C GLY A 1021 28.36 18.66 31.59
N ARG A 1022 28.03 19.95 31.47
CA ARG A 1022 27.74 20.88 32.57
C ARG A 1022 26.31 21.43 32.56
N ILE A 1023 25.50 21.03 31.59
CA ILE A 1023 24.06 21.34 31.53
C ILE A 1023 23.28 20.17 32.17
N ARG A 1024 22.15 20.46 32.84
CA ARG A 1024 21.19 19.49 33.40
C ARG A 1024 19.78 19.81 32.94
N TYR A 1025 18.94 18.78 32.83
CA TYR A 1025 17.54 18.89 32.44
C TYR A 1025 16.63 18.31 33.52
N GLU A 1026 15.41 18.83 33.58
CA GLU A 1026 14.30 18.20 34.31
C GLU A 1026 13.09 18.13 33.39
N TYR A 1027 12.34 17.04 33.51
CA TYR A 1027 11.19 16.71 32.67
C TYR A 1027 9.95 16.58 33.55
N ASP A 1028 8.77 16.96 33.04
CA ASP A 1028 7.50 16.58 33.66
C ASP A 1028 7.12 15.12 33.35
N ALA A 1029 5.96 14.67 33.82
CA ALA A 1029 5.46 13.31 33.60
C ALA A 1029 5.09 13.01 32.13
N ALA A 1030 4.92 14.03 31.29
CA ALA A 1030 4.78 13.91 29.84
C ALA A 1030 6.13 14.00 29.10
N GLY A 1031 7.27 13.97 29.81
CA GLY A 1031 8.61 14.02 29.21
C GLY A 1031 8.97 15.38 28.63
N ARG A 1032 8.27 16.44 29.03
CA ARG A 1032 8.45 17.78 28.47
C ARG A 1032 9.53 18.48 29.27
N THR A 1033 10.54 19.05 28.60
CA THR A 1033 11.67 19.71 29.27
C THR A 1033 11.16 20.91 30.05
N VAL A 1034 11.03 20.83 31.38
CA VAL A 1034 10.53 21.94 32.23
C VAL A 1034 11.65 22.77 32.86
N MET A 1035 12.86 22.23 32.91
CA MET A 1035 14.07 22.99 33.26
C MET A 1035 15.23 22.63 32.35
N ARG A 1036 16.02 23.64 32.00
CA ARG A 1036 17.40 23.50 31.55
C ARG A 1036 18.30 24.35 32.45
N GLN A 1037 19.34 23.79 33.03
CA GLN A 1037 20.26 24.52 33.92
C GLN A 1037 21.71 24.35 33.49
N LYS A 1038 22.43 25.46 33.29
CA LYS A 1038 23.83 25.51 32.86
C LYS A 1038 24.73 25.91 34.03
N THR A 1039 25.54 24.96 34.49
CA THR A 1039 26.47 25.16 35.61
C THR A 1039 27.63 26.09 35.22
N ARG A 1040 27.78 27.22 35.90
CA ARG A 1040 28.89 28.18 35.72
C ARG A 1040 30.00 27.94 36.76
N LEU A 1041 31.25 28.27 36.41
CA LEU A 1041 32.42 28.05 37.29
C LEU A 1041 32.58 29.10 38.41
N SER A 1042 32.10 30.32 38.17
CA SER A 1042 32.41 31.50 39.00
C SER A 1042 31.19 32.38 39.31
N LYS A 1043 29.98 31.91 38.98
CA LYS A 1043 28.68 32.58 39.21
C LYS A 1043 27.59 31.53 39.44
N LYS A 1044 26.40 31.95 39.87
CA LYS A 1044 25.21 31.08 39.95
C LYS A 1044 24.90 30.46 38.57
N PRO A 1045 24.28 29.26 38.50
CA PRO A 1045 23.88 28.64 37.24
C PRO A 1045 22.86 29.49 36.46
N ASP A 1046 22.98 29.53 35.14
CA ASP A 1046 21.89 30.05 34.30
C ASP A 1046 20.79 28.99 34.28
N THR A 1047 19.54 29.36 34.57
CA THR A 1047 18.42 28.41 34.62
C THR A 1047 17.28 28.91 33.77
N TRP A 1048 16.95 28.16 32.72
CA TRP A 1048 15.73 28.33 31.93
C TRP A 1048 14.67 27.40 32.53
N ARG A 1049 13.45 27.92 32.68
CA ARG A 1049 12.26 27.13 32.98
C ARG A 1049 11.30 27.27 31.81
N TYR A 1050 10.65 26.18 31.45
CA TYR A 1050 9.69 26.12 30.37
C TYR A 1050 8.33 25.70 30.93
N THR A 1051 7.28 26.26 30.35
CA THR A 1051 5.88 25.93 30.61
C THR A 1051 5.27 25.54 29.29
N TRP A 1052 4.46 24.48 29.29
CA TRP A 1052 3.95 23.85 28.07
C TRP A 1052 2.43 23.79 28.13
N ASP A 1053 1.73 24.18 27.06
CA ASP A 1053 0.27 24.03 26.94
C ASP A 1053 -0.13 22.56 26.70
N GLU A 1054 -1.44 22.25 26.69
CA GLU A 1054 -1.93 20.87 26.55
C GLU A 1054 -1.78 20.31 25.12
N GLU A 1055 -1.34 21.14 24.16
CA GLU A 1055 -0.91 20.73 22.81
C GLU A 1055 0.62 20.64 22.69
N ASN A 1056 1.36 20.74 23.80
CA ASN A 1056 2.82 20.76 23.90
C ASN A 1056 3.48 21.95 23.17
N ARG A 1057 2.88 23.15 23.27
CA ARG A 1057 3.47 24.42 22.81
C ARG A 1057 4.10 25.23 23.94
#